data_AF-A0A7W7SU48-F1
#
_entry.id   AF-A0A7W7SU48-F1
#
_cell.length_a   1.000
_cell.length_b   1.000
_cell.length_c   1.000
_cell.angle_alpha   90.00
_cell.angle_beta   90.00
_cell.angle_gamma   90.00
#
_symmetry.space_group_name_H-M   'P 1'
#
loop_
_entity.id
_entity.type
_entity.pdbx_description
1 polymer ?
#
loop_
_entity_poly.entity_id
_entity_poly.type
_entity_poly.pdbx_seq_one_letter_code
_entity_poly.pdbx_strand_id
1 'polypeptide(L)'
;MDLSGLVPRSSGSTPTTRAVGRLLAAAGADDQRAVVVRVGRPLGAVLREHPKLPVDLVETVLRGDDRDLLQALYDNPDRDGVHRDHWDRWSAADRPVVARLWYDHADLTQRRRILAAADPGTPGWTQRSGLVAQLLTSSDIEQLRPAVVGRFPDLIEHVLRTCHVGLSRADQLRAVGSLVDCGVLGVALSWLGTLELHPDVVELARAAATSTVGADRLRGLVTATSDLVQDTGDLVEELRQLPGKLSHHETRKQAEQKVGRRNRWDWESLRAAHALRPFPPDCLELLVTHRDCPADLAVQWCAALPRGLDVLLQAKHPIPSPPPSPLLRTLLSATTLTRLIVERLGSGLTGPDLLTECQPARTVLQVAHGRRGRYSDERKQAEWDAFRAGLRELVVTRLGHDVEAWRLLRTRLPRFNGTVTRLLDEVAASMAKPARRPDRVAAGPAVDWPDAAPLEMFFEPPSLQVNRAAFVTLLDAATTDTQWHLLPHLDERTRYDLLALGEWRDEWVTRVVADGELRISVPLARRPALPVEAIEALAALDDPATNFGLLYQPQATARQRHRLVNGIPFGPARTEPLTVNLDPDLDKVIAEGPGREYLLPLQYHDDPGVAQECVRRTGLPQNRMLRLIIDWWELDGHPNRILERLPASIQVGVRKLVTELVDAPDADEALDRLRAAAYEAESPKQAVRRMRGGTAPRTLRAEGFRWDWDFLVEAHREKPFEPYILHLLRALPGCPELLRDAALRAGSDATAPVLTTAEQRAHKALAGGKTPADVLAKRPVAAWVEHVVQCGDLLPVDVLRSGHPAREALSIDRVDDTFRTELAALVDKHLAGRPDAWQLVLAMLPDFAGTVPELLSTAALAAE
;
A
#
# COMPACT_ATOMS: atom_id res chain seq x y z
N MET A 1 9.87 -34.73 1.34
CA MET A 1 9.79 -33.27 1.26
C MET A 1 8.35 -32.93 1.00
N ASP A 2 7.71 -32.37 2.01
CA ASP A 2 6.28 -32.06 2.08
C ASP A 2 6.06 -30.65 1.53
N LEU A 3 5.25 -30.52 0.48
CA LEU A 3 4.97 -29.27 -0.25
C LEU A 3 3.61 -28.66 0.13
N SER A 4 3.11 -28.93 1.34
CA SER A 4 1.82 -28.43 1.83
C SER A 4 1.85 -27.03 2.48
N GLY A 5 2.94 -26.26 2.32
CA GLY A 5 3.19 -25.02 3.07
C GLY A 5 2.94 -23.68 2.37
N LEU A 6 2.36 -23.64 1.16
CA LEU A 6 2.16 -22.38 0.41
C LEU A 6 0.70 -22.22 -0.05
N VAL A 7 -0.19 -21.94 0.90
CA VAL A 7 -1.48 -21.28 0.61
C VAL A 7 -1.32 -19.79 0.89
N PRO A 8 -1.43 -18.90 -0.10
CA PRO A 8 -1.45 -17.47 0.16
C PRO A 8 -2.73 -17.12 0.94
N ARG A 9 -2.58 -16.54 2.13
CA ARG A 9 -3.68 -15.91 2.87
C ARG A 9 -4.07 -14.61 2.16
N SER A 10 -4.84 -14.70 1.06
CA SER A 10 -5.63 -13.57 0.59
C SER A 10 -6.99 -13.62 1.29
N SER A 11 -7.15 -12.86 2.36
CA SER A 11 -8.41 -12.72 3.12
C SER A 11 -9.44 -11.85 2.38
N GLY A 12 -9.70 -12.17 1.10
CA GLY A 12 -10.70 -11.49 0.29
C GLY A 12 -11.99 -12.30 0.23
N SER A 13 -13.12 -11.67 0.55
CA SER A 13 -14.46 -12.27 0.38
C SER A 13 -14.68 -12.76 -1.05
N THR A 14 -15.21 -13.97 -1.22
CA THR A 14 -15.55 -14.48 -2.56
C THR A 14 -16.63 -13.62 -3.24
N PRO A 15 -16.71 -13.58 -4.58
CA PRO A 15 -17.79 -12.88 -5.29
C PRO A 15 -19.17 -13.36 -4.82
N THR A 16 -19.36 -14.67 -4.64
CA THR A 16 -20.62 -15.22 -4.12
C THR A 16 -21.00 -14.62 -2.76
N THR A 17 -20.05 -14.57 -1.82
CA THR A 17 -20.28 -13.99 -0.49
C THR A 17 -20.71 -12.51 -0.58
N ARG A 18 -20.02 -11.72 -1.41
CA ARG A 18 -20.37 -10.30 -1.66
C ARG A 18 -21.76 -10.15 -2.26
N ALA A 19 -22.08 -10.95 -3.26
CA ALA A 19 -23.37 -10.91 -3.92
C ALA A 19 -24.53 -11.22 -2.97
N VAL A 20 -24.40 -12.27 -2.15
CA VAL A 20 -25.42 -12.61 -1.14
C VAL A 20 -25.54 -11.53 -0.08
N GLY A 21 -24.43 -11.03 0.46
CA GLY A 21 -24.45 -9.96 1.46
C GLY A 21 -25.15 -8.70 0.94
N ARG A 22 -25.02 -8.41 -0.35
CA ARG A 22 -25.70 -7.28 -1.01
C ARG A 22 -27.20 -7.48 -1.18
N LEU A 23 -27.62 -8.70 -1.56
CA LEU A 23 -29.04 -9.05 -1.62
C LEU A 23 -29.69 -8.91 -0.23
N LEU A 24 -29.04 -9.41 0.82
CA LEU A 24 -29.54 -9.29 2.19
C LEU A 24 -29.59 -7.83 2.66
N ALA A 25 -28.61 -7.01 2.29
CA ALA A 25 -28.62 -5.58 2.61
C ALA A 25 -29.77 -4.81 1.95
N ALA A 26 -30.30 -5.31 0.83
CA ALA A 26 -31.46 -4.74 0.15
C ALA A 26 -32.81 -5.29 0.66
N ALA A 27 -32.79 -6.37 1.44
CA ALA A 27 -33.99 -7.00 1.99
C ALA A 27 -34.51 -6.27 3.24
N GLY A 28 -35.83 -6.31 3.45
CA GLY A 28 -36.44 -5.83 4.68
C GLY A 28 -36.08 -6.68 5.91
N ALA A 29 -36.24 -6.13 7.11
CA ALA A 29 -35.90 -6.82 8.36
C ALA A 29 -36.69 -8.12 8.59
N ASP A 30 -37.93 -8.21 8.08
CA ASP A 30 -38.74 -9.43 8.16
C ASP A 30 -38.23 -10.52 7.20
N ASP A 31 -37.78 -10.15 6.00
CA ASP A 31 -37.19 -11.09 5.04
C ASP A 31 -35.84 -11.59 5.54
N GLN A 32 -34.96 -10.72 6.04
CA GLN A 32 -33.70 -11.15 6.65
C GLN A 32 -33.94 -12.16 7.78
N ARG A 33 -34.98 -11.94 8.60
CA ARG A 33 -35.44 -12.90 9.61
C ARG A 33 -35.87 -14.23 9.00
N ALA A 34 -36.71 -14.20 7.98
CA ALA A 34 -37.18 -15.41 7.30
C ALA A 34 -36.03 -16.21 6.66
N VAL A 35 -35.06 -15.52 6.06
CA VAL A 35 -33.88 -16.14 5.44
C VAL A 35 -33.01 -16.81 6.50
N VAL A 36 -32.72 -16.14 7.63
CA VAL A 36 -31.93 -16.75 8.71
C VAL A 36 -32.59 -18.04 9.22
N VAL A 37 -33.91 -18.03 9.41
CA VAL A 37 -34.66 -19.18 9.93
C VAL A 37 -34.72 -20.34 8.93
N ARG A 38 -34.96 -20.07 7.63
CA ARG A 38 -35.17 -21.13 6.63
C ARG A 38 -33.90 -21.60 5.94
N VAL A 39 -32.96 -20.70 5.64
CA VAL A 39 -31.74 -21.03 4.90
C VAL A 39 -30.71 -21.62 5.84
N GLY A 40 -30.52 -21.04 7.02
CA GLY A 40 -29.59 -21.56 8.03
C GLY A 40 -28.14 -21.59 7.54
N ARG A 41 -27.48 -22.75 7.69
CA ARG A 41 -26.02 -22.98 7.49
C ARG A 41 -25.36 -22.36 6.24
N PRO A 42 -25.96 -22.32 5.04
CA PRO A 42 -25.36 -21.68 3.86
C PRO A 42 -25.04 -20.19 4.06
N LEU A 43 -25.73 -19.50 4.98
CA LEU A 43 -25.39 -18.12 5.36
C LEU A 43 -24.05 -18.00 6.10
N GLY A 44 -23.49 -19.10 6.62
CA GLY A 44 -22.26 -19.07 7.40
C GLY A 44 -21.06 -18.50 6.64
N ALA A 45 -20.93 -18.77 5.33
CA ALA A 45 -19.85 -18.18 4.54
C ALA A 45 -20.02 -16.65 4.42
N VAL A 46 -21.25 -16.18 4.25
CA VAL A 46 -21.59 -14.75 4.16
C VAL A 46 -21.31 -14.04 5.47
N LEU A 47 -21.77 -14.61 6.59
CA LEU A 47 -21.51 -14.08 7.92
C LEU A 47 -20.01 -14.07 8.25
N ARG A 48 -19.22 -15.02 7.75
CA ARG A 48 -17.77 -15.10 8.02
C ARG A 48 -16.93 -14.16 7.16
N GLU A 49 -17.28 -13.97 5.89
CA GLU A 49 -16.37 -13.30 4.94
C GLU A 49 -16.83 -11.90 4.55
N HIS A 50 -18.11 -11.55 4.71
CA HIS A 50 -18.62 -10.28 4.20
C HIS A 50 -18.11 -9.09 5.05
N PRO A 51 -17.50 -8.06 4.44
CA PRO A 51 -16.82 -7.00 5.18
C PRO A 51 -17.76 -6.01 5.86
N LYS A 52 -19.06 -6.01 5.54
CA LYS A 52 -20.05 -5.11 6.15
C LYS A 52 -21.42 -5.76 6.18
N LEU A 53 -21.78 -6.39 7.29
CA LEU A 53 -23.08 -7.07 7.42
C LEU A 53 -24.20 -6.06 7.74
N PRO A 54 -25.43 -6.27 7.23
CA PRO A 54 -26.60 -5.48 7.62
C PRO A 54 -26.85 -5.62 9.13
N VAL A 55 -27.16 -4.50 9.79
CA VAL A 55 -27.41 -4.46 11.24
C VAL A 55 -28.55 -5.39 11.65
N ASP A 56 -29.65 -5.39 10.91
CA ASP A 56 -30.82 -6.22 11.21
C ASP A 56 -30.54 -7.72 11.04
N LEU A 57 -29.65 -8.10 10.12
CA LEU A 57 -29.21 -9.48 9.94
C LEU A 57 -28.38 -9.92 11.14
N VAL A 58 -27.44 -9.10 11.58
CA VAL A 58 -26.62 -9.37 12.78
C VAL A 58 -27.49 -9.48 14.02
N GLU A 59 -28.40 -8.53 14.23
CA GLU A 59 -29.37 -8.57 15.34
C GLU A 59 -30.27 -9.81 15.28
N THR A 60 -30.66 -10.24 14.08
CA THR A 60 -31.46 -11.46 13.89
C THR A 60 -30.67 -12.72 14.28
N VAL A 61 -29.44 -12.86 13.78
CA VAL A 61 -28.57 -13.99 14.10
C VAL A 61 -28.28 -14.04 15.60
N LEU A 62 -28.05 -12.88 16.23
CA LEU A 62 -27.83 -12.78 17.67
C LEU A 62 -29.07 -13.12 18.51
N ARG A 63 -30.28 -12.83 18.00
CA ARG A 63 -31.56 -13.28 18.60
C ARG A 63 -31.84 -14.77 18.38
N GLY A 64 -31.20 -15.41 17.42
CA GLY A 64 -31.28 -16.85 17.20
C GLY A 64 -30.39 -17.65 18.15
N ASP A 65 -30.67 -18.95 18.26
CA ASP A 65 -29.86 -19.92 19.02
C ASP A 65 -29.06 -20.85 18.09
N ASP A 66 -28.96 -20.54 16.79
CA ASP A 66 -28.17 -21.30 15.83
C ASP A 66 -26.67 -21.08 16.06
N ARG A 67 -26.04 -22.07 16.69
CA ARG A 67 -24.62 -22.04 17.04
C ARG A 67 -23.70 -21.90 15.83
N ASP A 68 -24.06 -22.48 14.68
CA ASP A 68 -23.19 -22.44 13.50
C ASP A 68 -23.18 -21.04 12.87
N LEU A 69 -24.33 -20.36 12.86
CA LEU A 69 -24.44 -18.96 12.41
C LEU A 69 -23.77 -17.98 13.37
N LEU A 70 -23.92 -18.20 14.67
CA LEU A 70 -23.21 -17.40 15.68
C LEU A 70 -21.68 -17.57 15.57
N GLN A 71 -21.20 -18.80 15.37
CA GLN A 71 -19.76 -19.05 15.13
C GLN A 71 -19.29 -18.37 13.84
N ALA A 72 -20.07 -18.44 12.76
CA ALA A 72 -19.73 -17.78 11.51
C ALA A 72 -19.65 -16.25 11.64
N LEU A 73 -20.59 -15.64 12.36
CA LEU A 73 -20.57 -14.21 12.67
C LEU A 73 -19.34 -13.84 13.52
N TYR A 74 -18.97 -14.70 14.47
CA TYR A 74 -17.78 -14.51 15.31
C TYR A 74 -16.46 -14.60 14.52
N ASP A 75 -16.39 -15.47 13.51
CA ASP A 75 -15.23 -15.64 12.65
C ASP A 75 -15.03 -14.46 11.67
N ASN A 76 -15.96 -13.49 11.63
CA ASN A 76 -15.89 -12.35 10.72
C ASN A 76 -14.74 -11.38 11.07
N PRO A 77 -13.89 -11.00 10.09
CA PRO A 77 -12.75 -10.11 10.33
C PRO A 77 -13.13 -8.66 10.69
N ASP A 78 -14.32 -8.16 10.35
CA ASP A 78 -14.79 -6.81 10.68
C ASP A 78 -15.61 -6.73 11.98
N ARG A 79 -15.58 -7.80 12.79
CA ARG A 79 -16.33 -7.88 14.07
C ARG A 79 -16.06 -6.73 15.05
N ASP A 80 -14.88 -6.11 14.99
CA ASP A 80 -14.41 -5.09 15.93
C ASP A 80 -14.82 -3.66 15.55
N GLY A 81 -15.18 -3.43 14.27
CA GLY A 81 -15.48 -2.12 13.69
C GLY A 81 -16.96 -1.77 13.73
N VAL A 82 -17.78 -2.46 12.94
CA VAL A 82 -19.20 -2.11 12.71
C VAL A 82 -20.13 -2.62 13.82
N HIS A 83 -19.70 -3.59 14.62
CA HIS A 83 -20.60 -4.31 15.54
C HIS A 83 -20.38 -4.01 17.03
N ARG A 84 -19.44 -3.12 17.39
CA ARG A 84 -19.09 -2.87 18.80
C ARG A 84 -20.26 -2.37 19.65
N ASP A 85 -21.08 -1.46 19.13
CA ASP A 85 -22.27 -0.95 19.85
C ASP A 85 -23.35 -2.04 20.04
N HIS A 86 -23.45 -2.97 19.08
CA HIS A 86 -24.31 -4.14 19.21
C HIS A 86 -23.76 -5.09 20.26
N TRP A 87 -22.45 -5.35 20.25
CA TRP A 87 -21.81 -6.19 21.28
C TRP A 87 -22.02 -5.65 22.68
N ASP A 88 -21.96 -4.34 22.86
CA ASP A 88 -22.26 -3.72 24.15
C ASP A 88 -23.68 -4.02 24.62
N ARG A 89 -24.66 -3.96 23.71
CA ARG A 89 -26.05 -4.35 24.00
C ARG A 89 -26.19 -5.84 24.31
N TRP A 90 -25.56 -6.70 23.53
CA TRP A 90 -25.65 -8.16 23.67
C TRP A 90 -24.87 -8.71 24.87
N SER A 91 -23.79 -8.04 25.26
CA SER A 91 -23.07 -8.33 26.51
C SER A 91 -23.94 -8.13 27.74
N ALA A 92 -25.03 -7.36 27.64
CA ALA A 92 -25.98 -7.15 28.72
C ALA A 92 -27.23 -8.07 28.65
N ALA A 93 -27.23 -9.08 27.78
CA ALA A 93 -28.35 -10.00 27.60
C ALA A 93 -28.07 -11.40 28.18
N ASP A 94 -29.10 -12.06 28.72
CA ASP A 94 -29.02 -13.44 29.22
C ASP A 94 -28.96 -14.47 28.07
N ARG A 95 -27.78 -14.64 27.47
CA ARG A 95 -27.58 -15.45 26.24
C ARG A 95 -26.35 -16.36 26.34
N PRO A 96 -26.48 -17.58 26.89
CA PRO A 96 -25.33 -18.45 27.19
C PRO A 96 -24.53 -18.88 25.96
N VAL A 97 -25.17 -19.12 24.80
CA VAL A 97 -24.48 -19.54 23.57
C VAL A 97 -23.60 -18.42 23.01
N VAL A 98 -24.13 -17.20 22.97
CA VAL A 98 -23.38 -15.99 22.56
C VAL A 98 -22.24 -15.75 23.56
N ALA A 99 -22.54 -15.75 24.85
CA ALA A 99 -21.52 -15.59 25.88
C ALA A 99 -20.36 -16.58 25.69
N ARG A 100 -20.65 -17.86 25.48
CA ARG A 100 -19.63 -18.90 25.31
C ARG A 100 -18.69 -18.68 24.12
N LEU A 101 -19.22 -18.20 23.00
CA LEU A 101 -18.44 -17.96 21.78
C LEU A 101 -17.56 -16.72 21.90
N TRP A 102 -18.10 -15.64 22.47
CA TRP A 102 -17.42 -14.34 22.48
C TRP A 102 -16.53 -14.08 23.69
N TYR A 103 -16.72 -14.81 24.79
CA TYR A 103 -16.02 -14.51 26.05
C TYR A 103 -14.51 -14.38 25.91
N ASP A 104 -13.87 -15.28 25.16
CA ASP A 104 -12.41 -15.28 24.99
C ASP A 104 -11.87 -14.05 24.24
N HIS A 105 -12.72 -13.33 23.51
CA HIS A 105 -12.37 -12.14 22.71
C HIS A 105 -12.90 -10.84 23.29
N ALA A 106 -13.93 -10.92 24.13
CA ALA A 106 -14.47 -9.79 24.86
C ALA A 106 -13.39 -9.16 25.76
N ASP A 107 -13.39 -7.83 25.84
CA ASP A 107 -12.57 -7.14 26.84
C ASP A 107 -13.12 -7.38 28.27
N LEU A 108 -12.38 -6.95 29.29
CA LEU A 108 -12.78 -7.17 30.68
C LEU A 108 -14.16 -6.57 30.99
N THR A 109 -14.49 -5.41 30.43
CA THR A 109 -15.77 -4.74 30.68
C THR A 109 -16.92 -5.53 30.06
N GLN A 110 -16.75 -6.00 28.84
CA GLN A 110 -17.72 -6.83 28.14
C GLN A 110 -17.91 -8.19 28.84
N ARG A 111 -16.83 -8.87 29.25
CA ARG A 111 -16.92 -10.13 30.02
C ARG A 111 -17.67 -9.95 31.34
N ARG A 112 -17.45 -8.84 32.04
CA ARG A 112 -18.17 -8.50 33.28
C ARG A 112 -19.66 -8.29 33.02
N ARG A 113 -20.02 -7.56 31.96
CA ARG A 113 -21.43 -7.38 31.56
C ARG A 113 -22.09 -8.72 31.27
N ILE A 114 -21.41 -9.59 30.52
CA ILE A 114 -21.90 -10.94 30.16
C ILE A 114 -22.27 -11.72 31.42
N LEU A 115 -21.38 -11.77 32.40
CA LEU A 115 -21.61 -12.56 33.63
C LEU A 115 -22.57 -11.88 34.61
N ALA A 116 -22.64 -10.54 34.62
CA ALA A 116 -23.59 -9.79 35.44
C ALA A 116 -25.04 -9.91 34.93
N ALA A 117 -25.21 -10.02 33.60
CA ALA A 117 -26.51 -10.19 32.95
C ALA A 117 -27.02 -11.63 32.96
N ALA A 118 -26.14 -12.61 33.22
CA ALA A 118 -26.49 -14.02 33.21
C ALA A 118 -27.49 -14.39 34.31
N ASP A 119 -28.54 -15.13 33.92
CA ASP A 119 -29.51 -15.71 34.85
C ASP A 119 -29.08 -17.12 35.27
N PRO A 120 -28.86 -17.39 36.57
CA PRO A 120 -28.59 -18.73 37.07
C PRO A 120 -29.68 -19.76 36.76
N GLY A 121 -30.93 -19.31 36.53
CA GLY A 121 -32.04 -20.16 36.13
C GLY A 121 -31.93 -20.69 34.70
N THR A 122 -31.10 -20.07 33.84
CA THR A 122 -30.94 -20.46 32.44
C THR A 122 -29.93 -21.61 32.31
N PRO A 123 -30.37 -22.85 31.94
CA PRO A 123 -29.50 -24.04 32.00
C PRO A 123 -28.24 -23.97 31.13
N GLY A 124 -28.28 -23.20 30.04
CA GLY A 124 -27.17 -23.11 29.08
C GLY A 124 -25.86 -22.55 29.68
N TRP A 125 -25.91 -21.87 30.83
CA TRP A 125 -24.70 -21.38 31.52
C TRP A 125 -23.94 -22.49 32.23
N THR A 126 -24.65 -23.38 32.92
CA THR A 126 -24.08 -24.38 33.84
C THR A 126 -24.02 -25.80 33.27
N GLN A 127 -24.66 -26.08 32.15
CA GLN A 127 -24.49 -27.33 31.41
C GLN A 127 -23.02 -27.57 31.04
N ARG A 128 -22.63 -28.83 30.77
CA ARG A 128 -21.23 -29.25 30.51
C ARG A 128 -20.50 -28.44 29.42
N SER A 129 -21.23 -27.89 28.44
CA SER A 129 -20.70 -27.04 27.38
C SER A 129 -20.90 -25.53 27.61
N GLY A 130 -21.55 -25.16 28.69
CA GLY A 130 -21.85 -23.78 29.07
C GLY A 130 -20.63 -23.01 29.56
N LEU A 131 -20.70 -21.68 29.49
CA LEU A 131 -19.58 -20.82 29.87
C LEU A 131 -19.20 -20.98 31.35
N VAL A 132 -20.16 -21.09 32.27
CA VAL A 132 -19.86 -21.22 33.70
C VAL A 132 -19.18 -22.55 34.00
N ALA A 133 -19.67 -23.65 33.42
CA ALA A 133 -19.02 -24.96 33.56
C ALA A 133 -17.60 -24.98 33.02
N GLN A 134 -17.34 -24.29 31.90
CA GLN A 134 -15.99 -24.11 31.38
C GLN A 134 -15.12 -23.28 32.33
N LEU A 135 -15.62 -22.12 32.80
CA LEU A 135 -14.85 -21.24 33.69
C LEU A 135 -14.51 -21.94 35.01
N LEU A 136 -15.40 -22.78 35.55
CA LEU A 136 -15.11 -23.62 36.73
C LEU A 136 -13.94 -24.60 36.53
N THR A 137 -13.54 -24.90 35.29
CA THR A 137 -12.35 -25.72 34.99
C THR A 137 -11.11 -24.88 34.63
N SER A 138 -11.27 -23.57 34.46
CA SER A 138 -10.17 -22.65 34.18
C SER A 138 -9.40 -22.30 35.47
N SER A 139 -8.12 -22.00 35.30
CA SER A 139 -7.27 -21.36 36.32
C SER A 139 -6.69 -20.02 35.83
N ASP A 140 -7.08 -19.59 34.62
CA ASP A 140 -6.63 -18.33 34.04
C ASP A 140 -7.37 -17.15 34.68
N ILE A 141 -6.62 -16.31 35.40
CA ILE A 141 -7.17 -15.13 36.06
C ILE A 141 -7.85 -14.18 35.08
N GLU A 142 -7.38 -14.06 33.84
CA GLU A 142 -7.98 -13.17 32.85
C GLU A 142 -9.37 -13.66 32.39
N GLN A 143 -9.58 -14.97 32.38
CA GLN A 143 -10.89 -15.56 32.13
C GLN A 143 -11.77 -15.57 33.37
N LEU A 144 -11.21 -15.75 34.57
CA LEU A 144 -11.98 -15.91 35.80
C LEU A 144 -12.41 -14.59 36.43
N ARG A 145 -11.52 -13.59 36.44
CA ARG A 145 -11.75 -12.29 37.08
C ARG A 145 -13.07 -11.60 36.72
N PRO A 146 -13.61 -11.64 35.50
CA PRO A 146 -14.88 -11.01 35.20
C PRO A 146 -16.06 -11.57 36.01
N ALA A 147 -15.95 -12.80 36.55
CA ALA A 147 -17.01 -13.45 37.31
C ALA A 147 -17.25 -12.85 38.70
N VAL A 148 -16.41 -11.94 39.17
CA VAL A 148 -16.60 -11.22 40.45
C VAL A 148 -17.85 -10.34 40.47
N VAL A 149 -18.50 -10.09 39.33
CA VAL A 149 -19.80 -9.40 39.23
C VAL A 149 -20.93 -10.34 38.81
N GLY A 150 -20.66 -11.65 38.73
CA GLY A 150 -21.62 -12.65 38.28
C GLY A 150 -22.66 -13.01 39.33
N ARG A 151 -23.62 -13.86 38.95
CA ARG A 151 -24.71 -14.37 39.81
C ARG A 151 -24.60 -15.85 40.17
N PHE A 152 -23.43 -16.47 39.91
CA PHE A 152 -23.20 -17.90 40.13
C PHE A 152 -22.30 -18.11 41.37
N PRO A 153 -22.85 -18.48 42.54
CA PRO A 153 -22.10 -18.69 43.78
C PRO A 153 -20.85 -19.54 43.61
N ASP A 154 -20.98 -20.70 42.95
CA ASP A 154 -19.89 -21.65 42.76
C ASP A 154 -18.75 -21.06 41.93
N LEU A 155 -19.08 -20.23 40.93
CA LEU A 155 -18.08 -19.57 40.09
C LEU A 155 -17.38 -18.45 40.86
N ILE A 156 -18.12 -17.68 41.67
CA ILE A 156 -17.53 -16.62 42.51
C ILE A 156 -16.60 -17.24 43.55
N GLU A 157 -17.02 -18.34 44.19
CA GLU A 157 -16.17 -19.11 45.09
C GLU A 157 -14.92 -19.63 44.38
N HIS A 158 -15.08 -20.23 43.20
CA HIS A 158 -13.95 -20.73 42.40
C HIS A 158 -12.94 -19.62 42.07
N VAL A 159 -13.42 -18.42 41.70
CA VAL A 159 -12.57 -17.27 41.39
C VAL A 159 -11.81 -16.78 42.62
N LEU A 160 -12.48 -16.71 43.78
CA LEU A 160 -11.82 -16.32 45.02
C LEU A 160 -10.80 -17.37 45.46
N ARG A 161 -11.12 -18.67 45.41
CA ARG A 161 -10.17 -19.73 45.77
C ARG A 161 -8.98 -19.78 44.82
N THR A 162 -9.22 -19.68 43.52
CA THR A 162 -8.18 -19.89 42.49
C THR A 162 -7.33 -18.64 42.25
N CYS A 163 -7.92 -17.44 42.40
CA CYS A 163 -7.29 -16.18 41.98
C CYS A 163 -7.12 -15.13 43.08
N HIS A 164 -7.43 -15.41 44.36
CA HIS A 164 -7.40 -14.41 45.45
C HIS A 164 -6.16 -13.50 45.46
N VAL A 165 -4.96 -14.05 45.25
CA VAL A 165 -3.69 -13.29 45.23
C VAL A 165 -3.61 -12.29 44.07
N GLY A 166 -4.23 -12.59 42.94
CA GLY A 166 -4.20 -11.73 41.75
C GLY A 166 -5.40 -10.78 41.62
N LEU A 167 -6.42 -10.90 42.48
CA LEU A 167 -7.58 -10.03 42.47
C LEU A 167 -7.27 -8.71 43.19
N SER A 168 -7.66 -7.59 42.58
CA SER A 168 -7.57 -6.28 43.22
C SER A 168 -8.56 -6.19 44.39
N ARG A 169 -8.32 -5.27 45.33
CA ARG A 169 -9.28 -4.95 46.41
C ARG A 169 -10.69 -4.67 45.87
N ALA A 170 -10.80 -3.96 44.75
CA ALA A 170 -12.08 -3.69 44.11
C ALA A 170 -12.75 -4.95 43.56
N ASP A 171 -11.98 -5.89 42.99
CA ASP A 171 -12.53 -7.17 42.53
C ASP A 171 -12.95 -8.08 43.70
N GLN A 172 -12.19 -8.07 44.80
CA GLN A 172 -12.56 -8.77 46.03
C GLN A 172 -13.86 -8.20 46.63
N LEU A 173 -14.02 -6.87 46.69
CA LEU A 173 -15.26 -6.22 47.14
C LEU A 173 -16.45 -6.57 46.24
N ARG A 174 -16.28 -6.57 44.91
CA ARG A 174 -17.32 -6.99 43.96
C ARG A 174 -17.72 -8.44 44.18
N ALA A 175 -16.74 -9.35 44.31
CA ALA A 175 -17.01 -10.76 44.54
C ALA A 175 -17.81 -11.00 45.83
N VAL A 176 -17.41 -10.38 46.94
CA VAL A 176 -18.14 -10.47 48.22
C VAL A 176 -19.54 -9.84 48.08
N GLY A 177 -19.65 -8.70 47.40
CA GLY A 177 -20.94 -8.07 47.08
C GLY A 177 -21.87 -9.01 46.32
N SER A 178 -21.38 -9.68 45.27
CA SER A 178 -22.13 -10.68 44.52
C SER A 178 -22.56 -11.87 45.38
N LEU A 179 -21.74 -12.33 46.33
CA LEU A 179 -22.15 -13.37 47.30
C LEU A 179 -23.28 -12.91 48.24
N VAL A 180 -23.32 -11.62 48.58
CA VAL A 180 -24.44 -11.02 49.33
C VAL A 180 -25.70 -11.02 48.49
N ASP A 181 -25.60 -10.56 47.24
CA ASP A 181 -26.73 -10.49 46.31
C ASP A 181 -27.30 -11.89 45.98
N CYS A 182 -26.44 -12.92 45.94
CA CYS A 182 -26.85 -14.32 45.82
C CYS A 182 -27.40 -14.93 47.13
N GLY A 183 -27.32 -14.23 48.27
CA GLY A 183 -27.82 -14.72 49.56
C GLY A 183 -26.99 -15.85 50.20
N VAL A 184 -25.75 -16.06 49.75
CA VAL A 184 -24.88 -17.19 50.18
C VAL A 184 -23.71 -16.76 51.06
N LEU A 185 -23.56 -15.46 51.35
CA LEU A 185 -22.42 -14.92 52.10
C LEU A 185 -22.23 -15.61 53.47
N GLY A 186 -23.31 -15.95 54.17
CA GLY A 186 -23.24 -16.62 55.48
C GLY A 186 -22.55 -17.98 55.42
N VAL A 187 -22.76 -18.74 54.35
CA VAL A 187 -22.07 -20.02 54.11
C VAL A 187 -20.62 -19.76 53.69
N ALA A 188 -20.40 -18.74 52.85
CA ALA A 188 -19.09 -18.38 52.33
C ALA A 188 -18.09 -17.93 53.41
N LEU A 189 -18.56 -17.31 54.50
CA LEU A 189 -17.70 -16.85 55.61
C LEU A 189 -16.83 -17.97 56.21
N SER A 190 -17.30 -19.21 56.19
CA SER A 190 -16.59 -20.37 56.73
C SER A 190 -15.24 -20.62 56.05
N TRP A 191 -15.12 -20.25 54.76
CA TRP A 191 -13.90 -20.42 53.97
C TRP A 191 -13.26 -19.10 53.52
N LEU A 192 -13.97 -17.98 53.50
CA LEU A 192 -13.37 -16.68 53.17
C LEU A 192 -12.21 -16.32 54.11
N GLY A 193 -12.32 -16.69 55.39
CA GLY A 193 -11.27 -16.44 56.39
C GLY A 193 -10.00 -17.26 56.21
N THR A 194 -10.01 -18.28 55.34
CA THR A 194 -8.83 -19.09 55.01
C THR A 194 -8.11 -18.60 53.76
N LEU A 195 -8.62 -17.55 53.10
CA LEU A 195 -8.05 -16.96 51.90
C LEU A 195 -7.25 -15.69 52.25
N GLU A 196 -6.17 -15.42 51.51
CA GLU A 196 -5.43 -14.16 51.64
C GLU A 196 -6.17 -13.01 50.95
N LEU A 197 -7.26 -12.54 51.58
CA LEU A 197 -8.02 -11.37 51.13
C LEU A 197 -7.56 -10.10 51.86
N HIS A 198 -7.87 -8.95 51.29
CA HIS A 198 -7.60 -7.68 51.95
C HIS A 198 -8.36 -7.60 53.30
N PRO A 199 -7.71 -7.17 54.40
CA PRO A 199 -8.33 -7.17 55.74
C PRO A 199 -9.68 -6.43 55.80
N ASP A 200 -9.77 -5.25 55.18
CA ASP A 200 -11.03 -4.50 55.06
C ASP A 200 -12.16 -5.31 54.42
N VAL A 201 -11.87 -6.13 53.41
CA VAL A 201 -12.88 -6.92 52.70
C VAL A 201 -13.43 -8.02 53.61
N VAL A 202 -12.56 -8.66 54.39
CA VAL A 202 -12.96 -9.70 55.36
C VAL A 202 -13.83 -9.10 56.47
N GLU A 203 -13.45 -7.94 57.00
CA GLU A 203 -14.24 -7.22 58.02
C GLU A 203 -15.61 -6.78 57.48
N LEU A 204 -15.65 -6.23 56.26
CA LEU A 204 -16.89 -5.85 55.60
C LEU A 204 -17.79 -7.07 55.30
N ALA A 205 -17.20 -8.21 54.91
CA ALA A 205 -17.93 -9.45 54.71
C ALA A 205 -18.57 -9.94 56.02
N ARG A 206 -17.85 -9.92 57.15
CA ARG A 206 -18.40 -10.30 58.47
C ARG A 206 -19.53 -9.38 58.90
N ALA A 207 -19.36 -8.08 58.72
CA ALA A 207 -20.39 -7.08 59.03
C ALA A 207 -21.65 -7.26 58.15
N ALA A 208 -21.47 -7.58 56.87
CA ALA A 208 -22.57 -7.80 55.93
C ALA A 208 -23.36 -9.10 56.20
N ALA A 209 -22.71 -10.15 56.72
CA ALA A 209 -23.40 -11.39 57.06
C ALA A 209 -24.25 -11.31 58.33
N THR A 210 -23.96 -10.34 59.21
CA THR A 210 -24.59 -10.21 60.54
C THR A 210 -25.64 -9.11 60.61
N SER A 211 -25.70 -8.21 59.61
CA SER A 211 -26.64 -7.08 59.62
C SER A 211 -26.97 -6.59 58.21
N THR A 212 -28.23 -6.15 58.03
CA THR A 212 -28.68 -5.47 56.79
C THR A 212 -27.93 -4.16 56.55
N VAL A 213 -27.63 -3.40 57.61
CA VAL A 213 -26.82 -2.17 57.55
C VAL A 213 -25.41 -2.46 57.02
N GLY A 214 -24.80 -3.58 57.41
CA GLY A 214 -23.51 -4.02 56.88
C GLY A 214 -23.58 -4.38 55.39
N ALA A 215 -24.65 -5.06 54.96
CA ALA A 215 -24.88 -5.38 53.55
C ALA A 215 -25.11 -4.13 52.69
N ASP A 216 -25.85 -3.15 53.20
CA ASP A 216 -26.08 -1.86 52.51
C ASP A 216 -24.80 -1.03 52.43
N ARG A 217 -23.97 -1.04 53.47
CA ARG A 217 -22.65 -0.39 53.46
C ARG A 217 -21.73 -1.03 52.41
N LEU A 218 -21.69 -2.36 52.33
CA LEU A 218 -20.91 -3.06 51.32
C LEU A 218 -21.42 -2.73 49.90
N ARG A 219 -22.74 -2.77 49.67
CA ARG A 219 -23.35 -2.40 48.37
C ARG A 219 -23.07 -0.95 48.00
N GLY A 220 -23.12 -0.03 48.97
CA GLY A 220 -22.74 1.36 48.77
C GLY A 220 -21.28 1.52 48.34
N LEU A 221 -20.35 0.76 48.94
CA LEU A 221 -18.94 0.74 48.55
C LEU A 221 -18.73 0.10 47.18
N VAL A 222 -19.42 -1.00 46.86
CA VAL A 222 -19.37 -1.63 45.53
C VAL A 222 -19.88 -0.67 44.45
N THR A 223 -21.01 0.00 44.70
CA THR A 223 -21.59 1.01 43.81
C THR A 223 -20.66 2.21 43.66
N ALA A 224 -20.08 2.71 44.75
CA ALA A 224 -19.06 3.75 44.70
C ALA A 224 -17.84 3.31 43.85
N THR A 225 -17.38 2.06 43.95
CA THR A 225 -16.31 1.52 43.08
C THR A 225 -16.74 1.22 41.63
N SER A 226 -18.02 1.40 41.29
CA SER A 226 -18.59 1.22 39.95
C SER A 226 -18.91 2.56 39.27
N ASP A 227 -19.45 3.52 40.03
CA ASP A 227 -19.92 4.83 39.54
C ASP A 227 -18.88 5.96 39.70
N LEU A 228 -17.94 5.84 40.65
CA LEU A 228 -16.74 6.65 40.59
C LEU A 228 -15.90 6.14 39.43
N VAL A 229 -15.50 7.08 38.57
CA VAL A 229 -14.16 7.12 37.97
C VAL A 229 -13.26 6.21 38.81
N GLN A 230 -12.97 4.98 38.33
CA GLN A 230 -11.92 4.18 38.94
C GLN A 230 -10.75 5.12 39.03
N ASP A 231 -10.29 5.40 40.25
CA ASP A 231 -9.39 6.50 40.55
C ASP A 231 -8.36 6.59 39.42
N THR A 232 -8.31 7.74 38.74
CA THR A 232 -7.30 7.88 37.68
C THR A 232 -5.92 7.66 38.28
N GLY A 233 -5.76 7.87 39.60
CA GLY A 233 -4.62 7.38 40.40
C GLY A 233 -4.36 5.87 40.28
N ASP A 234 -5.37 5.01 40.41
CA ASP A 234 -5.23 3.56 40.23
C ASP A 234 -4.84 3.21 38.79
N LEU A 235 -5.42 3.88 37.78
CA LEU A 235 -5.03 3.65 36.37
C LEU A 235 -3.57 4.04 36.15
N VAL A 236 -3.19 5.20 36.68
CA VAL A 236 -1.84 5.75 36.58
C VAL A 236 -0.84 4.79 37.20
N GLU A 237 -1.12 4.28 38.40
CA GLU A 237 -0.25 3.30 39.05
C GLU A 237 -0.24 1.96 38.32
N GLU A 238 -1.38 1.49 37.82
CA GLU A 238 -1.46 0.27 37.01
C GLU A 238 -0.65 0.37 35.71
N LEU A 239 -0.73 1.50 34.99
CA LEU A 239 0.04 1.76 33.78
C LEU A 239 1.54 1.88 34.08
N ARG A 240 1.90 2.46 35.23
CA ARG A 240 3.31 2.56 35.68
C ARG A 240 3.90 1.22 36.10
N GLN A 241 3.08 0.32 36.63
CA GLN A 241 3.50 -1.01 37.08
C GLN A 241 3.59 -2.05 35.94
N LEU A 242 3.34 -1.66 34.69
CA LEU A 242 3.53 -2.58 33.57
C LEU A 242 5.00 -3.00 33.47
N PRO A 243 5.31 -4.31 33.50
CA PRO A 243 6.69 -4.77 33.58
C PRO A 243 7.47 -4.39 32.33
N GLY A 244 8.54 -3.61 32.47
CA GLY A 244 9.43 -3.26 31.36
C GLY A 244 10.25 -4.44 30.77
N LYS A 245 10.02 -5.68 31.26
CA LYS A 245 10.70 -6.91 30.80
C LYS A 245 9.86 -7.76 29.85
N LEU A 246 8.60 -7.40 29.61
CA LEU A 246 7.73 -8.12 28.68
C LEU A 246 8.01 -7.72 27.23
N SER A 247 7.66 -8.60 26.29
CA SER A 247 7.69 -8.23 24.88
C SER A 247 6.69 -7.10 24.60
N HIS A 248 6.94 -6.28 23.57
CA HIS A 248 6.05 -5.18 23.17
C HIS A 248 4.59 -5.64 22.99
N HIS A 249 4.38 -6.84 22.44
CA HIS A 249 3.05 -7.41 22.28
C HIS A 249 2.37 -7.73 23.62
N GLU A 250 3.10 -8.30 24.58
CA GLU A 250 2.58 -8.62 25.91
C GLU A 250 2.32 -7.37 26.75
N THR A 251 3.23 -6.38 26.71
CA THR A 251 3.03 -5.09 27.38
C THR A 251 1.81 -4.38 26.82
N ARG A 252 1.66 -4.36 25.48
CA ARG A 252 0.48 -3.79 24.82
C ARG A 252 -0.78 -4.52 25.25
N LYS A 253 -0.80 -5.86 25.22
CA LYS A 253 -1.96 -6.66 25.65
C LYS A 253 -2.33 -6.39 27.12
N GLN A 254 -1.36 -6.30 28.03
CA GLN A 254 -1.61 -5.98 29.43
C GLN A 254 -2.07 -4.53 29.63
N ALA A 255 -1.54 -3.59 28.84
CA ALA A 255 -2.01 -2.22 28.81
C ALA A 255 -3.46 -2.16 28.32
N GLU A 256 -3.80 -2.83 27.22
CA GLU A 256 -5.18 -2.98 26.71
C GLU A 256 -6.11 -3.54 27.79
N GLN A 257 -5.67 -4.56 28.53
CA GLN A 257 -6.44 -5.14 29.64
C GLN A 257 -6.65 -4.18 30.81
N LYS A 258 -5.64 -3.37 31.17
CA LYS A 258 -5.71 -2.38 32.28
C LYS A 258 -6.50 -1.14 31.89
N VAL A 259 -6.38 -0.72 30.64
CA VAL A 259 -7.07 0.41 30.06
C VAL A 259 -8.55 0.08 29.80
N GLY A 260 -8.84 -1.12 29.28
CA GLY A 260 -10.20 -1.62 29.03
C GLY A 260 -11.05 -1.84 30.29
N ARG A 261 -10.50 -1.65 31.50
CA ARG A 261 -11.25 -1.73 32.77
C ARG A 261 -12.15 -0.53 33.03
N ARG A 262 -12.04 0.53 32.20
CA ARG A 262 -12.59 1.87 32.47
C ARG A 262 -13.32 2.43 31.25
N ASN A 263 -14.57 2.87 31.46
CA ASN A 263 -15.44 3.45 30.41
C ASN A 263 -15.30 4.96 30.26
N ARG A 264 -14.67 5.65 31.20
CA ARG A 264 -14.45 7.11 31.20
C ARG A 264 -13.07 7.41 31.73
N TRP A 265 -12.37 8.30 31.04
CA TRP A 265 -10.98 8.62 31.33
C TRP A 265 -10.89 10.09 31.66
N ASP A 266 -10.22 10.42 32.76
CA ASP A 266 -9.83 11.78 33.04
C ASP A 266 -8.49 12.06 32.34
N TRP A 267 -8.58 12.61 31.13
CA TRP A 267 -7.43 12.93 30.30
C TRP A 267 -6.50 13.97 30.94
N GLU A 268 -7.03 14.89 31.76
CA GLU A 268 -6.22 15.87 32.47
C GLU A 268 -5.44 15.22 33.61
N SER A 269 -6.06 14.29 34.34
CA SER A 269 -5.35 13.50 35.35
C SER A 269 -4.28 12.59 34.72
N LEU A 270 -4.56 11.97 33.56
CA LEU A 270 -3.55 11.20 32.81
C LEU A 270 -2.40 12.09 32.30
N ARG A 271 -2.71 13.30 31.82
CA ARG A 271 -1.71 14.30 31.42
C ARG A 271 -0.82 14.68 32.60
N ALA A 272 -1.42 15.03 33.74
CA ALA A 272 -0.70 15.41 34.96
C ALA A 272 0.17 14.25 35.48
N ALA A 273 -0.35 13.03 35.46
CA ALA A 273 0.39 11.85 35.85
C ALA A 273 1.58 11.53 34.94
N HIS A 274 1.39 11.68 33.62
CA HIS A 274 2.48 11.54 32.64
C HIS A 274 3.57 12.59 32.85
N ALA A 275 3.18 13.84 33.12
CA ALA A 275 4.11 14.93 33.41
C ALA A 275 4.92 14.67 34.69
N LEU A 276 4.32 14.08 35.71
CA LEU A 276 5.01 13.68 36.95
C LEU A 276 5.96 12.49 36.72
N ARG A 277 5.52 11.49 35.97
CA ARG A 277 6.31 10.30 35.63
C ARG A 277 5.86 9.75 34.27
N PRO A 278 6.72 9.79 33.23
CA PRO A 278 6.34 9.35 31.90
C PRO A 278 5.85 7.90 31.86
N PHE A 279 4.80 7.69 31.07
CA PHE A 279 4.28 6.35 30.78
C PHE A 279 5.19 5.61 29.79
N PRO A 280 5.21 4.27 29.81
CA PRO A 280 5.89 3.48 28.79
C PRO A 280 5.36 3.79 27.37
N PRO A 281 6.20 3.70 26.31
CA PRO A 281 5.80 3.96 24.92
C PRO A 281 4.55 3.18 24.49
N ASP A 282 4.48 1.89 24.82
CA ASP A 282 3.36 1.02 24.45
C ASP A 282 2.03 1.50 25.05
N CYS A 283 2.09 2.12 26.23
CA CYS A 283 0.92 2.74 26.86
C CYS A 283 0.53 4.01 26.11
N LEU A 284 1.49 4.88 25.77
CA LEU A 284 1.21 6.11 25.03
C LEU A 284 0.61 5.82 23.66
N GLU A 285 1.11 4.83 22.92
CA GLU A 285 0.53 4.41 21.63
C GLU A 285 -0.95 4.07 21.78
N LEU A 286 -1.27 3.27 22.81
CA LEU A 286 -2.64 2.87 23.10
C LEU A 286 -3.52 4.05 23.47
N LEU A 287 -3.05 4.91 24.38
CA LEU A 287 -3.78 6.10 24.81
C LEU A 287 -4.03 7.06 23.62
N VAL A 288 -3.08 7.22 22.69
CA VAL A 288 -3.23 8.03 21.46
C VAL A 288 -4.27 7.44 20.51
N THR A 289 -4.26 6.11 20.35
CA THR A 289 -5.21 5.41 19.47
C THR A 289 -6.61 5.31 20.05
N HIS A 290 -6.81 5.69 21.30
CA HIS A 290 -8.13 5.71 21.92
C HIS A 290 -9.02 6.77 21.25
N ARG A 291 -10.28 6.40 20.98
CA ARG A 291 -11.23 7.23 20.21
C ARG A 291 -11.47 8.63 20.81
N ASP A 292 -11.42 8.73 22.13
CA ASP A 292 -11.73 9.94 22.87
C ASP A 292 -10.46 10.73 23.25
N CYS A 293 -9.29 10.37 22.69
CA CYS A 293 -8.03 11.05 22.99
C CYS A 293 -8.02 12.46 22.37
N PRO A 294 -7.83 13.52 23.19
CA PRO A 294 -7.75 14.89 22.68
C PRO A 294 -6.60 15.06 21.68
N ALA A 295 -6.82 15.80 20.59
CA ALA A 295 -5.85 15.93 19.50
C ALA A 295 -4.52 16.60 19.93
N ASP A 296 -4.59 17.58 20.84
CA ASP A 296 -3.42 18.25 21.44
C ASP A 296 -2.59 17.27 22.28
N LEU A 297 -3.27 16.42 23.05
CA LEU A 297 -2.66 15.38 23.87
C LEU A 297 -2.03 14.28 22.98
N ALA A 298 -2.72 13.89 21.92
CA ALA A 298 -2.23 12.93 20.94
C ALA A 298 -0.90 13.39 20.32
N VAL A 299 -0.84 14.67 19.90
CA VAL A 299 0.38 15.31 19.38
C VAL A 299 1.51 15.31 20.42
N GLN A 300 1.20 15.71 21.66
CA GLN A 300 2.17 15.75 22.76
C GLN A 300 2.76 14.37 23.07
N TRP A 301 1.93 13.34 23.11
CA TRP A 301 2.38 11.97 23.44
C TRP A 301 3.06 11.29 22.27
N CYS A 302 2.59 11.51 21.04
CA CYS A 302 3.30 11.06 19.84
C CYS A 302 4.70 11.66 19.77
N ALA A 303 4.91 12.91 20.18
CA ALA A 303 6.24 13.51 20.25
C ALA A 303 7.21 12.76 21.18
N ALA A 304 6.71 12.01 22.16
CA ALA A 304 7.52 11.17 23.05
C ALA A 304 7.74 9.74 22.51
N LEU A 305 7.09 9.37 21.41
CA LEU A 305 7.14 8.04 20.83
C LEU A 305 8.19 7.92 19.71
N PRO A 306 8.95 6.81 19.63
CA PRO A 306 9.91 6.60 18.55
C PRO A 306 9.32 6.69 17.15
N ARG A 307 8.04 6.32 16.94
CA ARG A 307 7.33 6.41 15.65
C ARG A 307 6.04 7.25 15.76
N GLY A 308 6.08 8.30 16.57
CA GLY A 308 4.90 9.08 16.92
C GLY A 308 4.05 9.57 15.75
N LEU A 309 4.66 10.06 14.67
CA LEU A 309 3.90 10.56 13.53
C LEU A 309 3.18 9.43 12.76
N ASP A 310 3.77 8.23 12.69
CA ASP A 310 3.10 7.07 12.13
C ASP A 310 1.87 6.69 12.96
N VAL A 311 2.00 6.72 14.29
CA VAL A 311 0.90 6.43 15.23
C VAL A 311 -0.21 7.47 15.12
N LEU A 312 0.14 8.76 15.00
CA LEU A 312 -0.81 9.85 14.83
C LEU A 312 -1.65 9.66 13.55
N LEU A 313 -0.97 9.28 12.45
CA LEU A 313 -1.63 9.01 11.16
C LEU A 313 -2.50 7.75 11.20
N GLN A 314 -2.07 6.69 11.87
CA GLN A 314 -2.85 5.46 12.07
C GLN A 314 -4.11 5.72 12.91
N ALA A 315 -3.99 6.55 13.94
CA ALA A 315 -5.09 6.99 14.79
C ALA A 315 -6.04 7.97 14.08
N LYS A 316 -5.78 8.33 12.81
CA LYS A 316 -6.57 9.25 11.99
C LYS A 316 -6.71 10.66 12.59
N HIS A 317 -5.80 11.05 13.48
CA HIS A 317 -5.73 12.42 13.97
C HIS A 317 -5.16 13.35 12.89
N PRO A 318 -5.64 14.61 12.80
CA PRO A 318 -5.09 15.58 11.86
C PRO A 318 -3.64 15.94 12.22
N ILE A 319 -2.76 16.08 11.22
CA ILE A 319 -1.39 16.58 11.44
C ILE A 319 -1.47 18.09 11.75
N PRO A 320 -0.88 18.58 12.86
CA PRO A 320 -0.81 20.01 13.16
C PRO A 320 -0.11 20.81 12.06
N SER A 321 -0.46 22.10 11.96
CA SER A 321 0.17 23.04 11.02
C SER A 321 0.62 24.30 11.77
N PRO A 322 1.93 24.53 11.95
CA PRO A 322 3.05 23.69 11.54
C PRO A 322 3.18 22.40 12.38
N PRO A 323 3.78 21.31 11.85
CA PRO A 323 4.11 20.15 12.65
C PRO A 323 5.17 20.51 13.70
N PRO A 324 4.96 20.21 14.99
CA PRO A 324 5.93 20.56 16.03
C PRO A 324 7.23 19.74 15.86
N SER A 325 8.39 20.37 16.07
CA SER A 325 9.72 19.75 15.88
C SER A 325 9.89 18.39 16.57
N PRO A 326 9.39 18.16 17.80
CA PRO A 326 9.43 16.83 18.42
C PRO A 326 8.77 15.72 17.60
N LEU A 327 7.68 16.00 16.87
CA LEU A 327 7.06 15.01 15.98
C LEU A 327 7.93 14.71 14.75
N LEU A 328 8.62 15.73 14.21
CA LEU A 328 9.53 15.57 13.08
C LEU A 328 10.76 14.73 13.45
N ARG A 329 11.18 14.78 14.72
CA ARG A 329 12.30 13.99 15.28
C ARG A 329 11.97 12.51 15.53
N THR A 330 10.73 12.08 15.30
CA THR A 330 10.38 10.66 15.36
C THR A 330 10.95 9.91 14.15
N LEU A 331 11.11 8.59 14.25
CA LEU A 331 11.56 7.73 13.17
C LEU A 331 10.46 7.59 12.12
N LEU A 332 10.53 8.42 11.08
CA LEU A 332 9.58 8.46 10.00
C LEU A 332 9.78 7.30 9.01
N SER A 333 8.67 6.68 8.61
CA SER A 333 8.64 5.80 7.45
C SER A 333 8.69 6.60 6.14
N ALA A 334 9.11 5.96 5.05
CA ALA A 334 9.15 6.61 3.72
C ALA A 334 7.76 7.08 3.26
N THR A 335 6.72 6.30 3.57
CA THR A 335 5.32 6.65 3.26
C THR A 335 4.88 7.89 4.05
N THR A 336 5.14 7.92 5.35
CA THR A 336 4.79 9.05 6.22
C THR A 336 5.53 10.31 5.82
N LEU A 337 6.84 10.23 5.55
CA LEU A 337 7.62 11.38 5.11
C LEU A 337 7.17 11.88 3.72
N THR A 338 6.85 10.97 2.80
CA THR A 338 6.32 11.34 1.48
C THR A 338 5.02 12.11 1.62
N ARG A 339 4.10 11.62 2.46
CA ARG A 339 2.82 12.28 2.74
C ARG A 339 3.04 13.66 3.39
N LEU A 340 3.91 13.73 4.39
CA LEU A 340 4.26 14.97 5.07
C LEU A 340 4.81 16.02 4.09
N ILE A 341 5.71 15.64 3.17
CA ILE A 341 6.24 16.55 2.14
C ILE A 341 5.15 17.02 1.18
N VAL A 342 4.22 16.14 0.75
CA VAL A 342 3.11 16.54 -0.14
C VAL A 342 2.20 17.55 0.57
N GLU A 343 1.81 17.24 1.79
CA GLU A 343 0.76 17.97 2.51
C GLU A 343 1.28 19.23 3.20
N ARG A 344 2.55 19.27 3.63
CA ARG A 344 3.08 20.29 4.54
C ARG A 344 4.30 21.08 4.07
N LEU A 345 5.03 20.65 3.02
CA LEU A 345 6.15 21.44 2.50
C LEU A 345 5.64 22.82 2.05
N GLY A 346 6.30 23.90 2.47
CA GLY A 346 5.86 25.28 2.18
C GLY A 346 4.61 25.75 2.96
N SER A 347 4.03 24.89 3.79
CA SER A 347 2.88 25.20 4.67
C SER A 347 3.13 24.68 6.09
N GLY A 348 4.30 25.03 6.64
CA GLY A 348 4.72 24.71 8.00
C GLY A 348 5.90 23.73 8.10
N LEU A 349 6.24 23.00 7.03
CA LEU A 349 7.49 22.26 6.90
C LEU A 349 8.41 22.98 5.92
N THR A 350 9.63 23.28 6.34
CA THR A 350 10.64 23.95 5.51
C THR A 350 11.69 22.97 4.96
N GLY A 351 12.44 23.39 3.95
CA GLY A 351 13.59 22.65 3.44
C GLY A 351 14.65 22.37 4.52
N PRO A 352 15.06 23.38 5.31
CA PRO A 352 15.96 23.19 6.45
C PRO A 352 15.45 22.20 7.50
N ASP A 353 14.14 22.13 7.77
CA ASP A 353 13.57 21.15 8.72
C ASP A 353 13.83 19.70 8.25
N LEU A 354 13.78 19.43 6.95
CA LEU A 354 14.10 18.11 6.40
C LEU A 354 15.56 17.70 6.70
N LEU A 355 16.49 18.65 6.75
CA LEU A 355 17.91 18.39 7.04
C LEU A 355 18.22 18.29 8.55
N THR A 356 17.51 19.08 9.36
CA THR A 356 17.88 19.35 10.76
C THR A 356 16.93 18.73 11.77
N GLU A 357 15.70 18.42 11.40
CA GLU A 357 14.65 17.93 12.30
C GLU A 357 14.18 16.52 11.94
N CYS A 358 14.02 16.20 10.64
CA CYS A 358 13.48 14.91 10.19
C CYS A 358 14.43 13.73 10.39
N GLN A 359 13.89 12.61 10.88
CA GLN A 359 14.62 11.36 11.16
C GLN A 359 13.88 10.14 10.60
N PRO A 360 14.58 9.05 10.25
CA PRO A 360 16.04 8.93 10.15
C PRO A 360 16.56 9.51 8.82
N ALA A 361 17.82 9.97 8.80
CA ALA A 361 18.50 10.57 7.66
C ALA A 361 18.38 9.74 6.38
N ARG A 362 18.51 8.40 6.50
CA ARG A 362 18.38 7.47 5.38
C ARG A 362 17.02 7.58 4.67
N THR A 363 15.93 7.77 5.43
CA THR A 363 14.58 7.88 4.88
C THR A 363 14.42 9.23 4.16
N VAL A 364 14.93 10.31 4.75
CA VAL A 364 14.92 11.64 4.13
C VAL A 364 15.62 11.63 2.78
N LEU A 365 16.84 11.10 2.75
CA LEU A 365 17.64 11.02 1.54
C LEU A 365 17.01 10.08 0.50
N GLN A 366 16.46 8.93 0.91
CA GLN A 366 15.73 8.02 0.02
C GLN A 366 14.52 8.71 -0.62
N VAL A 367 13.68 9.40 0.18
CA VAL A 367 12.51 10.10 -0.34
C VAL A 367 12.91 11.24 -1.27
N ALA A 368 14.02 11.94 -0.96
CA ALA A 368 14.58 12.97 -1.83
C ALA A 368 15.05 12.41 -3.18
N HIS A 369 15.66 11.23 -3.22
CA HIS A 369 16.00 10.55 -4.48
C HIS A 369 14.79 10.38 -5.40
N GLY A 370 13.64 9.97 -4.85
CA GLY A 370 12.40 9.79 -5.59
C GLY A 370 11.74 11.09 -6.08
N ARG A 371 12.21 12.26 -5.61
CA ARG A 371 11.63 13.59 -5.88
C ARG A 371 12.59 14.51 -6.64
N ARG A 372 12.81 14.16 -7.91
CA ARG A 372 13.71 14.92 -8.80
C ARG A 372 13.02 15.99 -9.66
N GLY A 373 11.69 16.05 -9.67
CA GLY A 373 10.92 17.03 -10.44
C GLY A 373 10.80 18.40 -9.75
N ARG A 374 10.36 19.40 -10.52
CA ARG A 374 9.92 20.71 -10.00
C ARG A 374 8.48 20.63 -9.48
N TYR A 375 8.22 21.32 -8.38
CA TYR A 375 6.88 21.62 -7.86
C TYR A 375 6.26 22.77 -8.68
N SER A 376 4.94 22.71 -8.92
CA SER A 376 4.20 23.84 -9.50
C SER A 376 3.98 24.97 -8.50
N ASP A 377 3.83 24.62 -7.23
CA ASP A 377 3.73 25.58 -6.13
C ASP A 377 5.11 26.19 -5.87
N GLU A 378 5.23 27.49 -6.14
CA GLU A 378 6.48 28.25 -5.97
C GLU A 378 7.02 28.18 -4.54
N ARG A 379 6.15 28.12 -3.52
CA ARG A 379 6.58 28.01 -2.12
C ARG A 379 7.20 26.64 -1.86
N LYS A 380 6.56 25.57 -2.33
CA LYS A 380 7.11 24.21 -2.23
C LYS A 380 8.43 24.10 -2.98
N GLN A 381 8.51 24.71 -4.16
CA GLN A 381 9.73 24.71 -4.96
C GLN A 381 10.86 25.43 -4.23
N ALA A 382 10.61 26.62 -3.68
CA ALA A 382 11.61 27.39 -2.92
C ALA A 382 12.12 26.61 -1.70
N GLU A 383 11.24 25.98 -0.93
CA GLU A 383 11.64 25.14 0.20
C GLU A 383 12.42 23.89 -0.23
N TRP A 384 12.04 23.26 -1.34
CA TRP A 384 12.78 22.13 -1.88
C TRP A 384 14.18 22.51 -2.38
N ASP A 385 14.31 23.68 -3.01
CA ASP A 385 15.59 24.22 -3.45
C ASP A 385 16.47 24.58 -2.24
N ALA A 386 15.89 25.12 -1.17
CA ALA A 386 16.58 25.36 0.09
C ALA A 386 17.11 24.06 0.72
N PHE A 387 16.32 22.98 0.73
CA PHE A 387 16.77 21.65 1.15
C PHE A 387 17.98 21.18 0.33
N ARG A 388 17.91 21.27 -1.02
CA ARG A 388 19.00 20.84 -1.89
C ARG A 388 20.26 21.68 -1.70
N ALA A 389 20.12 23.00 -1.58
CA ALA A 389 21.25 23.91 -1.34
C ALA A 389 21.95 23.57 -0.01
N GLY A 390 21.18 23.42 1.07
CA GLY A 390 21.73 23.05 2.38
C GLY A 390 22.40 21.67 2.36
N LEU A 391 21.84 20.68 1.65
CA LEU A 391 22.47 19.37 1.51
C LEU A 391 23.83 19.45 0.81
N ARG A 392 23.93 20.22 -0.28
CA ARG A 392 25.20 20.43 -1.01
C ARG A 392 26.25 21.09 -0.12
N GLU A 393 25.87 22.14 0.61
CA GLU A 393 26.78 22.84 1.53
C GLU A 393 27.33 21.89 2.60
N LEU A 394 26.46 21.07 3.21
CA LEU A 394 26.87 20.09 4.20
C LEU A 394 27.82 19.04 3.61
N VAL A 395 27.51 18.49 2.44
CA VAL A 395 28.37 17.48 1.77
C VAL A 395 29.75 18.06 1.43
N VAL A 396 29.80 19.28 0.86
CA VAL A 396 31.06 19.95 0.51
C VAL A 396 31.90 20.23 1.75
N THR A 397 31.28 20.76 2.82
CA THR A 397 32.01 21.20 4.00
C THR A 397 32.42 20.05 4.92
N ARG A 398 31.63 18.95 4.97
CA ARG A 398 31.86 17.85 5.92
C ARG A 398 32.56 16.63 5.32
N LEU A 399 32.41 16.40 4.02
CA LEU A 399 33.00 15.25 3.34
C LEU A 399 34.07 15.68 2.34
N GLY A 400 33.75 16.64 1.46
CA GLY A 400 34.65 17.06 0.39
C GLY A 400 35.18 15.86 -0.42
N HIS A 401 36.48 15.88 -0.75
CA HIS A 401 37.16 14.82 -1.51
C HIS A 401 37.63 13.62 -0.67
N ASP A 402 37.36 13.58 0.64
CA ASP A 402 37.93 12.56 1.53
C ASP A 402 37.24 11.19 1.34
N VAL A 403 37.89 10.30 0.58
CA VAL A 403 37.41 8.93 0.28
C VAL A 403 37.07 8.14 1.55
N GLU A 404 37.85 8.29 2.62
CA GLU A 404 37.63 7.55 3.88
C GLU A 404 36.41 8.09 4.63
N ALA A 405 36.15 9.40 4.56
CA ALA A 405 34.91 9.99 5.07
C ALA A 405 33.68 9.42 4.35
N TRP A 406 33.74 9.26 3.02
CA TRP A 406 32.67 8.66 2.22
C TRP A 406 32.45 7.17 2.53
N ARG A 407 33.52 6.40 2.75
CA ARG A 407 33.44 4.99 3.18
C ARG A 407 32.84 4.86 4.58
N LEU A 408 33.24 5.72 5.51
CA LEU A 408 32.68 5.76 6.86
C LEU A 408 31.18 6.11 6.82
N LEU A 409 30.80 7.11 6.03
CA LEU A 409 29.41 7.49 5.80
C LEU A 409 28.59 6.31 5.27
N ARG A 410 29.08 5.62 4.23
CA ARG A 410 28.44 4.45 3.64
C ARG A 410 28.19 3.35 4.67
N THR A 411 29.16 3.09 5.53
CA THR A 411 29.07 2.09 6.60
C THR A 411 28.07 2.47 7.69
N ARG A 412 27.95 3.76 8.02
CA ARG A 412 27.05 4.25 9.08
C ARG A 412 25.60 4.39 8.63
N LEU A 413 25.37 4.76 7.37
CA LEU A 413 24.06 5.11 6.84
C LEU A 413 22.94 4.08 7.14
N PRO A 414 23.14 2.75 7.03
CA PRO A 414 22.08 1.77 7.28
C PRO A 414 21.57 1.77 8.74
N ARG A 415 22.42 2.12 9.70
CA ARG A 415 22.13 2.04 11.15
C ARG A 415 21.91 3.41 11.79
N PHE A 416 22.07 4.50 11.04
CA PHE A 416 21.98 5.85 11.57
C PHE A 416 20.52 6.33 11.66
N ASN A 417 20.10 6.62 12.89
CA ASN A 417 18.72 7.00 13.20
C ASN A 417 18.51 8.51 13.37
N GLY A 418 19.57 9.32 13.37
CA GLY A 418 19.48 10.78 13.52
C GLY A 418 19.15 11.51 12.23
N THR A 419 19.38 12.83 12.21
CA THR A 419 19.10 13.74 11.09
C THR A 419 20.24 13.77 10.06
N VAL A 420 19.99 14.30 8.86
CA VAL A 420 21.01 14.36 7.80
C VAL A 420 22.21 15.19 8.25
N THR A 421 21.96 16.34 8.89
CA THR A 421 23.02 17.23 9.41
C THR A 421 23.89 16.50 10.43
N ARG A 422 23.25 15.82 11.40
CA ARG A 422 23.95 15.09 12.46
C ARG A 422 24.78 13.92 11.90
N LEU A 423 24.27 13.21 10.88
CA LEU A 423 25.02 12.15 10.21
C LEU A 423 26.36 12.67 9.67
N LEU A 424 26.32 13.79 8.95
CA LEU A 424 27.49 14.39 8.31
C LEU A 424 28.46 15.01 9.33
N ASP A 425 27.94 15.66 10.38
CA ASP A 425 28.75 16.18 11.47
C ASP A 425 29.48 15.06 12.23
N GLU A 426 28.80 13.94 12.53
CA GLU A 426 29.43 12.80 13.22
C GLU A 426 30.50 12.11 12.38
N VAL A 427 30.35 12.08 11.04
CA VAL A 427 31.38 11.59 10.12
C VAL A 427 32.58 12.54 10.14
N ALA A 428 32.38 13.84 9.92
CA ALA A 428 33.45 14.84 9.94
C ALA A 428 34.21 14.87 11.28
N ALA A 429 33.50 14.83 12.40
CA ALA A 429 34.10 14.80 13.74
C ALA A 429 34.90 13.50 13.99
N SER A 430 34.55 12.39 13.32
CA SER A 430 35.32 11.15 13.41
C SER A 430 36.64 11.25 12.64
N MET A 431 36.63 11.95 11.50
CA MET A 431 37.82 12.18 10.68
C MET A 431 38.78 13.21 11.30
N ALA A 432 38.26 14.20 12.05
CA ALA A 432 39.08 15.22 12.71
C ALA A 432 39.84 14.73 13.95
N LYS A 433 39.49 13.56 14.50
CA LYS A 433 40.21 12.99 15.65
C LYS A 433 41.57 12.46 15.20
N PRO A 434 42.70 12.97 15.73
CA PRO A 434 44.01 12.41 15.42
C PRO A 434 43.99 10.95 15.86
N ALA A 435 44.09 10.03 14.90
CA ALA A 435 44.09 8.62 15.19
C ALA A 435 45.22 8.31 16.18
N ARG A 436 44.90 7.66 17.31
CA ARG A 436 45.83 6.70 17.93
C ARG A 436 46.06 5.62 16.87
N ARG A 437 46.97 5.88 15.91
CA ARG A 437 47.43 4.91 14.93
C ARG A 437 48.31 3.91 15.68
N PRO A 438 47.92 2.64 15.87
CA PRO A 438 48.92 1.60 15.70
C PRO A 438 49.40 1.69 14.24
N ASP A 439 50.70 1.49 14.02
CA ASP A 439 51.37 1.46 12.72
C ASP A 439 50.69 0.52 11.70
N ARG A 440 49.57 0.97 11.12
CA ARG A 440 48.88 0.26 10.04
C ARG A 440 49.40 0.81 8.72
N VAL A 441 50.55 0.25 8.36
CA VAL A 441 50.92 -0.22 7.03
C VAL A 441 50.65 0.76 5.89
N ALA A 442 51.73 1.38 5.43
CA ALA A 442 51.85 1.85 4.06
C ALA A 442 51.33 0.79 3.08
N ALA A 443 50.40 1.18 2.21
CA ALA A 443 50.03 0.44 0.99
C ALA A 443 49.65 -1.06 1.17
N GLY A 444 48.71 -1.37 2.07
CA GLY A 444 47.93 -2.61 1.95
C GLY A 444 46.94 -2.55 0.77
N PRO A 445 46.46 -3.69 0.24
CA PRO A 445 45.50 -3.71 -0.87
C PRO A 445 44.26 -2.88 -0.54
N ALA A 446 43.73 -2.17 -1.54
CA ALA A 446 42.58 -1.30 -1.41
C ALA A 446 41.47 -1.99 -0.59
N VAL A 447 41.09 -1.41 0.55
CA VAL A 447 39.95 -1.89 1.32
C VAL A 447 38.73 -1.81 0.42
N ASP A 448 38.05 -2.95 0.23
CA ASP A 448 36.84 -3.03 -0.59
C ASP A 448 35.76 -2.07 -0.10
N TRP A 449 34.98 -1.52 -1.03
CA TRP A 449 33.89 -0.61 -0.69
C TRP A 449 32.85 -1.32 0.20
N PRO A 450 32.27 -0.67 1.23
CA PRO A 450 31.27 -1.30 2.08
C PRO A 450 30.06 -1.78 1.29
N ASP A 451 29.71 -3.06 1.45
CA ASP A 451 28.66 -3.75 0.71
C ASP A 451 28.86 -3.74 -0.82
N ALA A 452 30.12 -3.84 -1.28
CA ALA A 452 30.45 -3.99 -2.69
C ALA A 452 29.66 -5.17 -3.30
N ALA A 453 29.01 -4.92 -4.43
CA ALA A 453 28.24 -5.90 -5.15
C ALA A 453 28.64 -5.86 -6.63
N PRO A 454 28.72 -7.02 -7.32
CA PRO A 454 28.96 -7.03 -8.74
C PRO A 454 27.80 -6.37 -9.48
N LEU A 455 28.09 -5.77 -10.64
CA LEU A 455 27.05 -5.34 -11.56
C LEU A 455 26.52 -6.56 -12.31
N GLU A 456 25.41 -7.13 -11.86
CA GLU A 456 24.69 -8.14 -12.64
C GLU A 456 24.23 -7.54 -13.99
N MET A 457 24.38 -8.31 -15.07
CA MET A 457 23.93 -7.94 -16.41
C MET A 457 22.41 -7.89 -16.43
N PHE A 458 21.83 -6.71 -16.22
CA PHE A 458 20.40 -6.52 -16.34
C PHE A 458 20.03 -5.85 -17.65
N PHE A 459 19.04 -6.41 -18.32
CA PHE A 459 18.30 -5.74 -19.39
C PHE A 459 17.38 -4.64 -18.80
N GLU A 460 16.85 -4.82 -17.59
CA GLU A 460 16.06 -3.80 -16.89
C GLU A 460 16.91 -2.94 -15.92
N PRO A 461 16.71 -1.61 -15.85
CA PRO A 461 17.41 -0.78 -14.88
C PRO A 461 17.01 -1.21 -13.46
N PRO A 462 17.96 -1.68 -12.64
CA PRO A 462 17.67 -2.20 -11.32
C PRO A 462 17.14 -1.10 -10.41
N SER A 463 16.05 -1.37 -9.68
CA SER A 463 15.53 -0.43 -8.69
C SER A 463 16.55 -0.18 -7.56
N LEU A 464 16.68 1.07 -7.13
CA LEU A 464 17.58 1.42 -6.03
C LEU A 464 16.96 1.01 -4.69
N GLN A 465 17.63 0.08 -4.02
CA GLN A 465 17.35 -0.25 -2.63
C GLN A 465 17.50 1.00 -1.74
N VAL A 466 16.77 1.05 -0.62
CA VAL A 466 16.67 2.19 0.30
C VAL A 466 18.02 2.86 0.59
N ASN A 467 19.03 2.08 1.02
CA ASN A 467 20.35 2.59 1.40
C ASN A 467 21.16 3.07 0.19
N ARG A 468 20.95 2.49 -1.00
CA ARG A 468 21.64 2.90 -2.23
C ARG A 468 21.05 4.20 -2.75
N ALA A 469 19.72 4.33 -2.76
CA ALA A 469 19.04 5.59 -3.07
C ALA A 469 19.50 6.74 -2.18
N ALA A 470 19.53 6.53 -0.86
CA ALA A 470 20.00 7.54 0.10
C ALA A 470 21.46 7.95 -0.12
N PHE A 471 22.34 7.00 -0.44
CA PHE A 471 23.74 7.27 -0.72
C PHE A 471 23.95 8.01 -2.05
N VAL A 472 23.21 7.62 -3.10
CA VAL A 472 23.22 8.33 -4.39
C VAL A 472 22.78 9.79 -4.22
N THR A 473 21.78 10.07 -3.37
CA THR A 473 21.37 11.47 -3.08
C THR A 473 22.50 12.29 -2.46
N LEU A 474 23.36 11.69 -1.63
CA LEU A 474 24.53 12.37 -1.07
C LEU A 474 25.60 12.60 -2.13
N LEU A 475 25.86 11.61 -2.99
CA LEU A 475 26.76 11.76 -4.12
C LEU A 475 26.26 12.82 -5.10
N ASP A 476 24.96 12.87 -5.39
CA ASP A 476 24.30 13.89 -6.22
C ASP A 476 24.45 15.31 -5.62
N ALA A 477 24.62 15.43 -4.31
CA ALA A 477 24.88 16.71 -3.64
C ALA A 477 26.36 17.11 -3.66
N ALA A 478 27.29 16.19 -3.95
CA ALA A 478 28.72 16.50 -4.07
C ALA A 478 29.01 17.29 -5.36
N THR A 479 30.10 18.07 -5.39
CA THR A 479 30.53 18.74 -6.63
C THR A 479 30.97 17.72 -7.68
N THR A 480 30.96 18.09 -8.96
CA THR A 480 31.38 17.18 -10.04
C THR A 480 32.84 16.77 -9.85
N ASP A 481 33.67 17.69 -9.36
CA ASP A 481 35.07 17.42 -9.06
C ASP A 481 35.24 16.40 -7.93
N THR A 482 34.43 16.53 -6.87
CA THR A 482 34.37 15.53 -5.80
C THR A 482 33.93 14.17 -6.32
N GLN A 483 32.86 14.10 -7.12
CA GLN A 483 32.41 12.83 -7.70
C GLN A 483 33.53 12.18 -8.52
N TRP A 484 34.21 12.94 -9.38
CA TRP A 484 35.30 12.44 -10.21
C TRP A 484 36.46 11.89 -9.38
N HIS A 485 36.82 12.59 -8.30
CA HIS A 485 37.84 12.11 -7.36
C HIS A 485 37.45 10.80 -6.67
N LEU A 486 36.16 10.58 -6.42
CA LEU A 486 35.66 9.37 -5.75
C LEU A 486 35.53 8.17 -6.68
N LEU A 487 35.21 8.38 -7.96
CA LEU A 487 34.90 7.30 -8.92
C LEU A 487 35.91 6.14 -8.93
N PRO A 488 37.24 6.36 -8.92
CA PRO A 488 38.22 5.27 -8.88
C PRO A 488 38.15 4.38 -7.64
N HIS A 489 37.54 4.89 -6.56
CA HIS A 489 37.43 4.21 -5.27
C HIS A 489 36.07 3.54 -5.04
N LEU A 490 35.06 3.83 -5.87
CA LEU A 490 33.71 3.27 -5.77
C LEU A 490 33.64 1.88 -6.42
N ASP A 491 32.85 0.98 -5.81
CA ASP A 491 32.51 -0.30 -6.46
C ASP A 491 31.71 -0.09 -7.76
N GLU A 492 31.74 -1.09 -8.64
CA GLU A 492 31.06 -1.05 -9.95
C GLU A 492 29.57 -0.71 -9.84
N ARG A 493 28.89 -1.29 -8.85
CA ARG A 493 27.47 -1.06 -8.67
C ARG A 493 27.19 0.36 -8.19
N THR A 494 27.98 0.92 -7.27
CA THR A 494 27.82 2.30 -6.81
C THR A 494 28.13 3.31 -7.92
N ARG A 495 29.15 3.04 -8.76
CA ARG A 495 29.40 3.84 -9.96
C ARG A 495 28.20 3.82 -10.91
N TYR A 496 27.62 2.64 -11.13
CA TYR A 496 26.41 2.51 -11.93
C TYR A 496 25.23 3.30 -11.35
N ASP A 497 24.96 3.14 -10.06
CA ASP A 497 23.85 3.84 -9.40
C ASP A 497 24.01 5.37 -9.49
N LEU A 498 25.22 5.91 -9.38
CA LEU A 498 25.47 7.34 -9.55
C LEU A 498 25.29 7.79 -11.01
N LEU A 499 25.97 7.13 -11.96
CA LEU A 499 26.03 7.63 -13.34
C LEU A 499 24.74 7.36 -14.11
N ALA A 500 24.17 6.16 -13.93
CA ALA A 500 22.94 5.76 -14.61
C ALA A 500 21.68 6.26 -13.89
N LEU A 501 21.69 6.29 -12.55
CA LEU A 501 20.50 6.58 -11.74
C LEU A 501 20.65 7.85 -10.86
N GLY A 502 21.74 8.61 -10.96
CA GLY A 502 21.95 9.91 -10.29
C GLY A 502 21.33 11.11 -11.02
N GLU A 503 21.55 12.32 -10.50
CA GLU A 503 21.24 13.59 -11.16
C GLU A 503 22.22 13.84 -12.34
N TRP A 504 21.69 14.21 -13.51
CA TRP A 504 22.50 14.37 -14.73
C TRP A 504 23.42 15.60 -14.66
N ARG A 505 24.63 15.48 -15.24
CA ARG A 505 25.61 16.55 -15.36
C ARG A 505 26.32 16.46 -16.71
N ASP A 506 26.29 17.54 -17.48
CA ASP A 506 26.90 17.57 -18.82
C ASP A 506 28.43 17.40 -18.75
N GLU A 507 29.05 17.85 -17.66
CA GLU A 507 30.50 17.79 -17.46
C GLU A 507 31.02 16.35 -17.38
N TRP A 508 30.18 15.36 -17.04
CA TRP A 508 30.58 13.96 -17.01
C TRP A 508 31.00 13.48 -18.40
N VAL A 509 30.24 13.82 -19.44
CA VAL A 509 30.57 13.41 -20.82
C VAL A 509 31.86 14.07 -21.27
N THR A 510 32.01 15.37 -21.02
CA THR A 510 33.22 16.11 -21.38
C THR A 510 34.47 15.51 -20.75
N ARG A 511 34.40 15.14 -19.46
CA ARG A 511 35.54 14.50 -18.77
C ARG A 511 35.81 13.09 -19.27
N VAL A 512 34.79 12.23 -19.46
CA VAL A 512 34.98 10.88 -20.02
C VAL A 512 35.68 10.95 -21.39
N VAL A 513 35.24 11.86 -22.26
CA VAL A 513 35.80 12.02 -23.61
C VAL A 513 37.24 12.55 -23.57
N ALA A 514 37.54 13.49 -22.67
CA ALA A 514 38.89 14.04 -22.53
C ALA A 514 39.89 13.04 -21.92
N ASP A 515 39.47 12.30 -20.89
CA ASP A 515 40.34 11.40 -20.11
C ASP A 515 40.43 9.98 -20.74
N GLY A 516 39.48 9.61 -21.61
CA GLY A 516 39.40 8.28 -22.22
C GLY A 516 39.07 7.16 -21.23
N GLU A 517 38.44 7.47 -20.09
CA GLU A 517 38.23 6.50 -19.00
C GLU A 517 37.06 5.54 -19.26
N LEU A 518 37.36 4.41 -19.91
CA LEU A 518 36.37 3.39 -20.33
C LEU A 518 35.57 2.76 -19.17
N ARG A 519 36.09 2.83 -17.94
CA ARG A 519 35.41 2.29 -16.75
C ARG A 519 34.18 3.09 -16.32
N ILE A 520 34.06 4.33 -16.80
CA ILE A 520 32.97 5.27 -16.48
C ILE A 520 31.99 5.38 -17.66
N SER A 521 32.48 5.22 -18.89
CA SER A 521 31.68 5.34 -20.10
C SER A 521 30.54 4.31 -20.18
N VAL A 522 30.75 3.07 -19.74
CA VAL A 522 29.74 2.00 -19.81
C VAL A 522 28.51 2.30 -18.92
N PRO A 523 28.65 2.61 -17.61
CA PRO A 523 27.52 3.06 -16.81
C PRO A 523 26.81 4.30 -17.36
N LEU A 524 27.59 5.27 -17.86
CA LEU A 524 27.04 6.51 -18.39
C LEU A 524 26.23 6.26 -19.66
N ALA A 525 26.73 5.40 -20.56
CA ALA A 525 26.05 4.95 -21.77
C ALA A 525 24.74 4.21 -21.51
N ARG A 526 24.53 3.67 -20.31
CA ARG A 526 23.28 3.00 -19.89
C ARG A 526 22.32 3.93 -19.14
N ARG A 527 22.66 5.20 -18.96
CA ARG A 527 21.79 6.18 -18.32
C ARG A 527 20.51 6.35 -19.13
N PRO A 528 19.31 6.28 -18.53
CA PRO A 528 18.07 6.53 -19.26
C PRO A 528 18.02 7.97 -19.81
N ALA A 529 17.60 8.09 -21.07
CA ALA A 529 17.34 9.38 -21.73
C ALA A 529 18.57 10.30 -21.84
N LEU A 530 19.71 9.76 -22.26
CA LEU A 530 20.86 10.57 -22.66
C LEU A 530 20.49 11.54 -23.80
N PRO A 531 21.00 12.80 -23.78
CA PRO A 531 20.95 13.70 -24.93
C PRO A 531 21.63 13.11 -26.18
N VAL A 532 21.21 13.53 -27.37
CA VAL A 532 21.74 13.01 -28.65
C VAL A 532 23.23 13.29 -28.79
N GLU A 533 23.66 14.47 -28.35
CA GLU A 533 25.04 14.95 -28.37
C GLU A 533 25.91 14.12 -27.43
N ALA A 534 25.36 13.72 -26.26
CA ALA A 534 26.05 12.84 -25.32
C ALA A 534 26.21 11.42 -25.88
N ILE A 535 25.21 10.91 -26.61
CA ILE A 535 25.30 9.62 -27.29
C ILE A 535 26.42 9.65 -28.33
N GLU A 536 26.49 10.70 -29.16
CA GLU A 536 27.55 10.83 -30.17
C GLU A 536 28.94 10.94 -29.54
N ALA A 537 29.07 11.77 -28.51
CA ALA A 537 30.33 11.97 -27.79
C ALA A 537 30.84 10.67 -27.14
N LEU A 538 29.94 9.87 -26.53
CA LEU A 538 30.31 8.58 -25.94
C LEU A 538 30.56 7.51 -26.99
N ALA A 539 29.82 7.51 -28.09
CA ALA A 539 30.04 6.56 -29.19
C ALA A 539 31.40 6.78 -29.86
N ALA A 540 31.87 8.03 -29.93
CA ALA A 540 33.19 8.39 -30.47
C ALA A 540 34.38 7.80 -29.69
N LEU A 541 34.16 7.23 -28.50
CA LEU A 541 35.17 6.45 -27.78
C LEU A 541 35.46 5.09 -28.47
N ASP A 542 34.56 4.63 -29.33
CA ASP A 542 34.67 3.36 -30.07
C ASP A 542 34.97 2.14 -29.19
N ASP A 543 34.42 2.14 -27.97
CA ASP A 543 34.51 1.03 -27.02
C ASP A 543 33.29 0.09 -27.15
N PRO A 544 33.49 -1.23 -27.34
CA PRO A 544 32.37 -2.16 -27.58
C PRO A 544 31.34 -2.19 -26.45
N ALA A 545 31.79 -2.14 -25.20
CA ALA A 545 30.90 -2.20 -24.05
C ALA A 545 30.07 -0.92 -23.90
N THR A 546 30.67 0.23 -24.19
CA THR A 546 30.00 1.54 -24.22
C THR A 546 28.97 1.59 -25.35
N ASN A 547 29.36 1.19 -26.57
CA ASN A 547 28.48 1.15 -27.73
C ASN A 547 27.28 0.20 -27.52
N PHE A 548 27.50 -0.94 -26.86
CA PHE A 548 26.40 -1.83 -26.47
C PHE A 548 25.42 -1.15 -25.50
N GLY A 549 25.91 -0.37 -24.54
CA GLY A 549 25.05 0.44 -23.65
C GLY A 549 24.25 1.50 -24.39
N LEU A 550 24.86 2.15 -25.39
CA LEU A 550 24.23 3.21 -26.19
C LEU A 550 23.17 2.67 -27.16
N LEU A 551 23.30 1.42 -27.61
CA LEU A 551 22.42 0.79 -28.59
C LEU A 551 20.93 0.91 -28.23
N TYR A 552 20.63 0.79 -26.94
CA TYR A 552 19.27 0.81 -26.40
C TYR A 552 18.79 2.19 -25.97
N GLN A 553 19.57 3.25 -26.20
CA GLN A 553 19.19 4.60 -25.82
C GLN A 553 18.00 5.08 -26.64
N PRO A 554 16.88 5.52 -26.03
CA PRO A 554 15.71 5.98 -26.78
C PRO A 554 15.99 7.15 -27.73
N GLN A 555 16.93 8.02 -27.35
CA GLN A 555 17.27 9.23 -28.12
C GLN A 555 18.30 8.99 -29.24
N ALA A 556 18.89 7.79 -29.36
CA ALA A 556 19.85 7.52 -30.42
C ALA A 556 19.18 7.67 -31.81
N THR A 557 19.78 8.48 -32.67
CA THR A 557 19.32 8.71 -34.04
C THR A 557 19.46 7.45 -34.90
N ALA A 558 18.77 7.41 -36.04
CA ALA A 558 18.87 6.30 -36.97
C ALA A 558 20.30 6.05 -37.45
N ARG A 559 21.01 7.12 -37.82
CA ARG A 559 22.42 7.07 -38.21
C ARG A 559 23.31 6.57 -37.09
N GLN A 560 23.08 7.01 -35.85
CA GLN A 560 23.81 6.50 -34.68
C GLN A 560 23.53 5.01 -34.48
N ARG A 561 22.27 4.57 -34.55
CA ARG A 561 21.91 3.14 -34.39
C ARG A 561 22.49 2.28 -35.50
N HIS A 562 22.42 2.73 -36.76
CA HIS A 562 23.04 2.04 -37.90
C HIS A 562 24.55 1.84 -37.68
N ARG A 563 25.25 2.90 -37.26
CA ARG A 563 26.68 2.78 -36.95
C ARG A 563 26.95 1.85 -35.76
N LEU A 564 26.19 1.96 -34.68
CA LEU A 564 26.34 1.13 -33.48
C LEU A 564 26.08 -0.36 -33.79
N VAL A 565 25.00 -0.68 -34.50
CA VAL A 565 24.61 -2.07 -34.82
C VAL A 565 25.60 -2.72 -35.77
N ASN A 566 26.05 -1.99 -36.80
CA ASN A 566 26.96 -2.51 -37.82
C ASN A 566 28.44 -2.33 -37.44
N GLY A 567 28.72 -1.83 -36.24
CA GLY A 567 30.08 -1.66 -35.77
C GLY A 567 30.87 -0.59 -36.51
N ILE A 568 30.22 0.37 -37.16
CA ILE A 568 30.90 1.42 -37.92
C ILE A 568 31.51 2.41 -36.90
N PRO A 569 32.84 2.61 -36.89
CA PRO A 569 33.49 3.50 -35.93
C PRO A 569 32.92 4.90 -35.98
N PHE A 570 32.83 5.56 -34.83
CA PHE A 570 32.38 6.94 -34.67
C PHE A 570 33.53 7.94 -34.76
N GLY A 571 34.66 7.61 -34.15
CA GLY A 571 35.85 8.46 -34.10
C GLY A 571 36.68 8.41 -35.38
N PRO A 572 37.45 9.47 -35.69
CA PRO A 572 38.32 9.51 -36.87
C PRO A 572 39.57 8.62 -36.72
N ALA A 573 39.89 8.18 -35.50
CA ALA A 573 41.10 7.43 -35.18
C ALA A 573 41.02 5.94 -35.59
N ARG A 574 39.83 5.42 -35.86
CA ARG A 574 39.61 4.01 -36.18
C ARG A 574 38.76 3.87 -37.43
N THR A 575 39.22 3.02 -38.35
CA THR A 575 38.53 2.73 -39.62
C THR A 575 38.03 1.29 -39.73
N GLU A 576 38.52 0.40 -38.87
CA GLU A 576 38.10 -1.00 -38.84
C GLU A 576 36.77 -1.17 -38.09
N PRO A 577 35.82 -1.96 -38.60
CA PRO A 577 34.56 -2.23 -37.91
C PRO A 577 34.80 -2.78 -36.50
N LEU A 578 34.12 -2.17 -35.54
CA LEU A 578 34.04 -2.64 -34.17
C LEU A 578 32.92 -3.66 -34.10
N THR A 579 33.22 -4.95 -34.07
CA THR A 579 32.20 -5.93 -33.71
C THR A 579 31.70 -5.57 -32.31
N VAL A 580 30.54 -4.91 -32.23
CA VAL A 580 29.78 -4.91 -30.99
C VAL A 580 29.59 -6.39 -30.74
N ASN A 581 30.16 -6.92 -29.67
CA ASN A 581 29.80 -8.24 -29.15
C ASN A 581 28.34 -8.12 -28.69
N LEU A 582 27.43 -8.00 -29.66
CA LEU A 582 26.14 -8.63 -29.63
C LEU A 582 26.54 -10.06 -29.27
N ASP A 583 26.25 -10.44 -28.02
CA ASP A 583 26.61 -11.70 -27.38
C ASP A 583 26.71 -12.84 -28.42
N PRO A 584 27.63 -13.82 -28.32
CA PRO A 584 27.52 -15.08 -29.09
C PRO A 584 26.12 -15.73 -29.03
N ASP A 585 25.28 -15.29 -28.08
CA ASP A 585 23.86 -15.53 -27.95
C ASP A 585 22.94 -14.50 -28.68
N LEU A 586 23.34 -13.73 -29.70
CA LEU A 586 22.43 -12.81 -30.44
C LEU A 586 21.24 -13.57 -31.03
N ASP A 587 21.47 -14.80 -31.50
CA ASP A 587 20.41 -15.72 -31.92
C ASP A 587 19.48 -16.09 -30.76
N LYS A 588 19.98 -16.12 -29.53
CA LYS A 588 19.21 -16.36 -28.30
C LYS A 588 18.56 -15.09 -27.74
N VAL A 589 19.13 -13.90 -27.94
CA VAL A 589 18.47 -12.62 -27.67
C VAL A 589 17.33 -12.41 -28.66
N ILE A 590 17.55 -12.76 -29.93
CA ILE A 590 16.50 -12.79 -30.94
C ILE A 590 15.49 -13.86 -30.58
N ALA A 591 15.89 -15.10 -30.26
CA ALA A 591 14.98 -16.22 -29.98
C ALA A 591 14.20 -16.10 -28.65
N GLU A 592 14.91 -15.84 -27.55
CA GLU A 592 14.50 -15.96 -26.14
C GLU A 592 14.52 -14.61 -25.37
N GLY A 593 14.85 -13.50 -26.03
CA GLY A 593 15.08 -12.22 -25.38
C GLY A 593 13.90 -11.65 -24.56
N PRO A 594 14.19 -10.83 -23.52
CA PRO A 594 13.24 -10.45 -22.47
C PRO A 594 12.14 -9.44 -22.88
N GLY A 595 12.10 -8.98 -24.14
CA GLY A 595 11.10 -8.00 -24.59
C GLY A 595 11.27 -7.53 -26.03
N ARG A 596 10.21 -6.93 -26.62
CA ARG A 596 10.21 -6.42 -28.01
C ARG A 596 11.15 -5.22 -28.19
N GLU A 597 11.34 -4.45 -27.13
CA GLU A 597 12.13 -3.22 -27.08
C GLU A 597 13.63 -3.45 -27.36
N TYR A 598 14.17 -4.64 -27.06
CA TYR A 598 15.57 -4.98 -27.33
C TYR A 598 15.84 -5.36 -28.79
N LEU A 599 14.80 -5.69 -29.55
CA LEU A 599 14.91 -5.96 -30.98
C LEU A 599 14.81 -4.68 -31.82
N LEU A 600 14.29 -3.58 -31.25
CA LEU A 600 14.09 -2.32 -31.96
C LEU A 600 15.38 -1.72 -32.56
N PRO A 601 16.54 -1.74 -31.88
CA PRO A 601 17.76 -1.20 -32.48
C PRO A 601 18.27 -2.04 -33.66
N LEU A 602 18.06 -3.35 -33.62
CA LEU A 602 18.57 -4.29 -34.63
C LEU A 602 17.90 -4.15 -36.01
N GLN A 603 16.81 -3.41 -36.11
CA GLN A 603 16.18 -3.07 -37.40
C GLN A 603 17.08 -2.23 -38.33
N TYR A 604 18.15 -1.63 -37.79
CA TYR A 604 19.15 -0.87 -38.55
C TYR A 604 20.36 -1.71 -38.97
N HIS A 605 20.32 -3.04 -38.77
CA HIS A 605 21.38 -3.95 -39.21
C HIS A 605 21.41 -4.04 -40.75
N ASP A 606 22.61 -4.14 -41.34
CA ASP A 606 22.79 -4.15 -42.80
C ASP A 606 22.28 -5.45 -43.43
N ASP A 607 22.35 -6.58 -42.70
CA ASP A 607 21.71 -7.85 -43.07
C ASP A 607 20.18 -7.71 -43.13
N PRO A 608 19.56 -7.80 -44.32
CA PRO A 608 18.11 -7.71 -44.49
C PRO A 608 17.34 -8.80 -43.73
N GLY A 609 17.92 -9.99 -43.53
CA GLY A 609 17.28 -11.09 -42.79
C GLY A 609 17.10 -10.75 -41.31
N VAL A 610 18.13 -10.20 -40.68
CA VAL A 610 18.08 -9.74 -39.27
C VAL A 610 17.09 -8.59 -39.12
N ALA A 611 17.13 -7.60 -40.01
CA ALA A 611 16.21 -6.46 -39.97
C ALA A 611 14.75 -6.90 -40.17
N GLN A 612 14.47 -7.76 -41.15
CA GLN A 612 13.13 -8.30 -41.41
C GLN A 612 12.60 -9.11 -40.22
N GLU A 613 13.42 -9.97 -39.63
CA GLU A 613 13.04 -10.80 -38.48
C GLU A 613 12.73 -9.93 -37.25
N CYS A 614 13.53 -8.89 -37.01
CA CYS A 614 13.28 -7.92 -35.94
C CYS A 614 11.96 -7.17 -36.16
N VAL A 615 11.70 -6.67 -37.37
CA VAL A 615 10.45 -5.99 -37.70
C VAL A 615 9.25 -6.94 -37.55
N ARG A 616 9.39 -8.19 -38.01
CA ARG A 616 8.34 -9.22 -37.92
C ARG A 616 7.98 -9.54 -36.47
N ARG A 617 8.98 -9.71 -35.59
CA ARG A 617 8.77 -10.06 -34.17
C ARG A 617 8.29 -8.90 -33.32
N THR A 618 8.76 -7.69 -33.60
CA THR A 618 8.36 -6.49 -32.85
C THR A 618 6.95 -6.03 -33.21
N GLY A 619 6.52 -6.24 -34.46
CA GLY A 619 5.21 -5.81 -34.94
C GLY A 619 5.05 -4.29 -34.86
N LEU A 620 6.02 -3.56 -35.44
CA LEU A 620 6.11 -2.10 -35.32
C LEU A 620 4.79 -1.41 -35.70
N PRO A 621 4.34 -0.41 -34.91
CA PRO A 621 3.21 0.42 -35.30
C PRO A 621 3.57 1.27 -36.53
N GLN A 622 2.52 1.74 -37.23
CA GLN A 622 2.66 2.47 -38.50
C GLN A 622 3.68 3.61 -38.45
N ASN A 623 3.64 4.42 -37.40
CA ASN A 623 4.54 5.56 -37.24
C ASN A 623 6.02 5.14 -37.17
N ARG A 624 6.34 4.08 -36.40
CA ARG A 624 7.70 3.54 -36.29
C ARG A 624 8.17 2.90 -37.58
N MET A 625 7.27 2.22 -38.29
CA MET A 625 7.56 1.64 -39.59
C MET A 625 7.89 2.73 -40.62
N LEU A 626 7.08 3.78 -40.72
CA LEU A 626 7.33 4.90 -41.63
C LEU A 626 8.65 5.60 -41.30
N ARG A 627 8.97 5.80 -40.01
CA ARG A 627 10.25 6.37 -39.59
C ARG A 627 11.44 5.50 -40.00
N LEU A 628 11.35 4.19 -39.79
CA LEU A 628 12.38 3.24 -40.21
C LEU A 628 12.61 3.27 -41.73
N ILE A 629 11.55 3.38 -42.53
CA ILE A 629 11.64 3.47 -43.98
C ILE A 629 12.31 4.78 -44.42
N ILE A 630 11.95 5.92 -43.79
CA ILE A 630 12.64 7.21 -44.02
C ILE A 630 14.13 7.06 -43.70
N ASP A 631 14.44 6.46 -42.56
CA ASP A 631 15.81 6.27 -42.12
C ASP A 631 16.62 5.40 -43.10
N TRP A 632 16.05 4.29 -43.59
CA TRP A 632 16.68 3.46 -44.62
C TRP A 632 16.86 4.22 -45.95
N TRP A 633 15.87 5.02 -46.35
CA TRP A 633 15.96 5.84 -47.57
C TRP A 633 17.10 6.85 -47.46
N GLU A 634 17.20 7.55 -46.33
CA GLU A 634 18.24 8.56 -46.08
C GLU A 634 19.64 7.94 -45.94
N LEU A 635 19.74 6.70 -45.45
CA LEU A 635 21.01 5.97 -45.32
C LEU A 635 21.49 5.36 -46.63
N ASP A 636 20.60 4.68 -47.38
CA ASP A 636 20.99 3.91 -48.56
C ASP A 636 20.94 4.74 -49.86
N GLY A 637 20.22 5.87 -49.87
CA GLY A 637 20.03 6.75 -51.04
C GLY A 637 19.26 6.11 -52.20
N HIS A 638 18.83 4.85 -52.07
CA HIS A 638 18.21 4.07 -53.14
C HIS A 638 16.89 3.42 -52.69
N PRO A 639 15.74 3.89 -53.19
CA PRO A 639 14.43 3.44 -52.71
C PRO A 639 14.13 1.96 -53.00
N ASN A 640 14.75 1.36 -54.02
CA ASN A 640 14.52 -0.05 -54.38
C ASN A 640 15.00 -1.04 -53.31
N ARG A 641 16.06 -0.72 -52.55
CA ARG A 641 16.59 -1.58 -51.48
C ARG A 641 15.67 -1.63 -50.25
N ILE A 642 14.81 -0.62 -50.09
CA ILE A 642 13.83 -0.57 -49.01
C ILE A 642 12.85 -1.72 -49.15
N LEU A 643 12.36 -1.99 -50.38
CA LEU A 643 11.40 -3.06 -50.64
C LEU A 643 11.95 -4.45 -50.28
N GLU A 644 13.25 -4.68 -50.49
CA GLU A 644 13.94 -5.92 -50.11
C GLU A 644 14.05 -6.10 -48.59
N ARG A 645 13.97 -5.01 -47.80
CA ARG A 645 14.02 -5.03 -46.33
C ARG A 645 12.64 -5.12 -45.67
N LEU A 646 11.54 -4.94 -46.42
CA LEU A 646 10.18 -4.97 -45.87
C LEU A 646 9.67 -6.42 -45.69
N PRO A 647 9.24 -6.83 -44.49
CA PRO A 647 8.69 -8.17 -44.29
C PRO A 647 7.34 -8.32 -44.99
N ALA A 648 7.01 -9.55 -45.43
CA ALA A 648 5.73 -9.88 -46.08
C ALA A 648 4.49 -9.43 -45.26
N SER A 649 4.60 -9.44 -43.93
CA SER A 649 3.53 -9.15 -42.95
C SER A 649 3.30 -7.66 -42.65
N ILE A 650 3.99 -6.74 -43.33
CA ILE A 650 3.80 -5.29 -43.12
C ILE A 650 2.35 -4.84 -43.42
N GLN A 651 1.93 -3.77 -42.75
CA GLN A 651 0.63 -3.14 -42.94
C GLN A 651 0.41 -2.74 -44.41
N VAL A 652 -0.74 -3.13 -44.98
CA VAL A 652 -1.09 -2.92 -46.40
C VAL A 652 -1.00 -1.45 -46.80
N GLY A 653 -1.46 -0.54 -45.94
CA GLY A 653 -1.40 0.91 -46.20
C GLY A 653 0.03 1.44 -46.30
N VAL A 654 0.94 0.96 -45.45
CA VAL A 654 2.36 1.35 -45.50
C VAL A 654 3.03 0.77 -46.74
N ARG A 655 2.82 -0.52 -47.03
CA ARG A 655 3.37 -1.15 -48.26
C ARG A 655 2.90 -0.42 -49.50
N LYS A 656 1.60 -0.14 -49.63
CA LYS A 656 1.04 0.59 -50.77
C LYS A 656 1.69 1.96 -50.92
N LEU A 657 1.78 2.73 -49.84
CA LEU A 657 2.43 4.05 -49.85
C LEU A 657 3.90 3.95 -50.28
N VAL A 658 4.67 3.00 -49.73
CA VAL A 658 6.09 2.86 -50.08
C VAL A 658 6.26 2.45 -51.54
N THR A 659 5.50 1.46 -52.03
CA THR A 659 5.56 1.06 -53.44
C THR A 659 5.25 2.23 -54.37
N GLU A 660 4.20 3.01 -54.08
CA GLU A 660 3.86 4.21 -54.85
C GLU A 660 4.96 5.28 -54.84
N LEU A 661 5.68 5.43 -53.71
CA LEU A 661 6.74 6.43 -53.56
C LEU A 661 8.08 5.98 -54.15
N VAL A 662 8.39 4.69 -54.11
CA VAL A 662 9.61 4.12 -54.73
C VAL A 662 9.56 4.26 -56.25
N ASP A 663 8.38 4.15 -56.85
CA ASP A 663 8.15 4.29 -58.30
C ASP A 663 7.98 5.77 -58.75
N ALA A 664 8.03 6.72 -57.81
CA ALA A 664 7.86 8.14 -58.13
C ALA A 664 9.09 8.69 -58.90
N PRO A 665 8.88 9.59 -59.89
CA PRO A 665 9.98 10.11 -60.72
C PRO A 665 10.90 11.08 -59.95
N ASP A 666 10.41 11.69 -58.88
CA ASP A 666 11.16 12.59 -58.00
C ASP A 666 11.34 11.95 -56.62
N ALA A 667 12.57 11.55 -56.31
CA ALA A 667 12.91 10.87 -55.07
C ALA A 667 12.84 11.81 -53.85
N ASP A 668 13.10 13.10 -54.02
CA ASP A 668 13.09 14.09 -52.94
C ASP A 668 11.64 14.44 -52.58
N GLU A 669 10.78 14.67 -53.58
CA GLU A 669 9.34 14.85 -53.36
C GLU A 669 8.71 13.61 -52.71
N ALA A 670 9.13 12.41 -53.14
CA ALA A 670 8.66 11.16 -52.55
C ALA A 670 9.06 11.01 -51.07
N LEU A 671 10.30 11.36 -50.73
CA LEU A 671 10.79 11.35 -49.36
C LEU A 671 10.07 12.39 -48.49
N ASP A 672 9.78 13.58 -49.01
CA ASP A 672 9.01 14.60 -48.29
C ASP A 672 7.57 14.17 -48.03
N ARG A 673 6.93 13.49 -48.98
CA ARG A 673 5.62 12.86 -48.76
C ARG A 673 5.66 11.79 -47.68
N LEU A 674 6.73 10.98 -47.63
CA LEU A 674 6.92 9.99 -46.59
C LEU A 674 7.13 10.63 -45.20
N ARG A 675 7.94 11.70 -45.13
CA ARG A 675 8.13 12.51 -43.92
C ARG A 675 6.84 13.14 -43.42
N ALA A 676 6.01 13.67 -44.32
CA ALA A 676 4.70 14.22 -43.97
C ALA A 676 3.77 13.12 -43.40
N ALA A 677 3.78 11.92 -43.98
CA ALA A 677 3.00 10.79 -43.47
C ALA A 677 3.47 10.33 -42.08
N ALA A 678 4.79 10.27 -41.85
CA ALA A 678 5.35 9.97 -40.53
C ALA A 678 5.00 11.06 -39.50
N TYR A 679 5.13 12.34 -39.89
CA TYR A 679 4.80 13.49 -39.04
C TYR A 679 3.35 13.44 -38.55
N GLU A 680 2.40 13.15 -39.45
CA GLU A 680 0.99 13.00 -39.09
C GLU A 680 0.75 11.80 -38.16
N ALA A 681 1.40 10.66 -38.44
CA ALA A 681 1.29 9.45 -37.65
C ALA A 681 1.84 9.59 -36.22
N GLU A 682 2.84 10.46 -36.01
CA GLU A 682 3.47 10.75 -34.70
C GLU A 682 2.84 11.94 -33.96
N SER A 683 1.77 12.54 -34.48
CA SER A 683 1.20 13.77 -33.91
C SER A 683 0.69 13.60 -32.47
N PRO A 684 0.66 14.68 -31.64
CA PRO A 684 0.07 14.65 -30.30
C PRO A 684 -1.38 14.15 -30.30
N LYS A 685 -2.13 14.46 -31.38
CA LYS A 685 -3.49 13.96 -31.60
C LYS A 685 -3.55 12.43 -31.67
N GLN A 686 -2.63 11.79 -32.38
CA GLN A 686 -2.55 10.32 -32.42
C GLN A 686 -2.09 9.75 -31.08
N ALA A 687 -1.19 10.42 -30.36
CA ALA A 687 -0.79 10.03 -29.00
C ALA A 687 -1.98 10.03 -28.04
N VAL A 688 -2.78 11.10 -28.02
CA VAL A 688 -4.03 11.18 -27.24
C VAL A 688 -5.00 10.07 -27.64
N ARG A 689 -5.19 9.85 -28.94
CA ARG A 689 -6.07 8.79 -29.45
C ARG A 689 -5.63 7.41 -28.96
N ARG A 690 -4.32 7.13 -28.92
CA ARG A 690 -3.79 5.84 -28.44
C ARG A 690 -3.82 5.71 -26.92
N MET A 691 -3.56 6.79 -26.17
CA MET A 691 -3.73 6.79 -24.71
C MET A 691 -5.18 6.54 -24.31
N ARG A 692 -6.14 7.19 -24.99
CA ARG A 692 -7.58 6.91 -24.83
C ARG A 692 -7.98 5.51 -25.33
N GLY A 693 -7.10 4.81 -26.03
CA GLY A 693 -7.24 3.40 -26.40
C GLY A 693 -6.50 2.45 -25.46
N GLY A 694 -6.00 2.93 -24.32
CA GLY A 694 -5.29 2.12 -23.31
C GLY A 694 -3.79 1.95 -23.54
N THR A 695 -3.19 2.61 -24.54
CA THR A 695 -1.73 2.52 -24.73
C THR A 695 -1.01 3.33 -23.66
N ALA A 696 -0.07 2.69 -22.96
CA ALA A 696 0.74 3.34 -21.93
C ALA A 696 1.57 4.51 -22.50
N PRO A 697 1.60 5.69 -21.83
CA PRO A 697 2.41 6.84 -22.21
C PRO A 697 3.89 6.53 -22.44
N ARG A 698 4.47 5.63 -21.63
CA ARG A 698 5.88 5.20 -21.78
C ARG A 698 6.10 4.50 -23.12
N THR A 699 5.18 3.65 -23.54
CA THR A 699 5.22 2.96 -24.83
C THR A 699 5.14 3.97 -25.98
N LEU A 700 4.22 4.93 -25.92
CA LEU A 700 4.10 5.96 -26.97
C LEU A 700 5.35 6.84 -27.06
N ARG A 701 5.97 7.17 -25.93
CA ARG A 701 7.23 7.91 -25.91
C ARG A 701 8.37 7.07 -26.52
N ALA A 702 8.44 5.77 -26.20
CA ALA A 702 9.40 4.85 -26.82
C ALA A 702 9.16 4.68 -28.33
N GLU A 703 7.89 4.76 -28.76
CA GLU A 703 7.49 4.76 -30.16
C GLU A 703 7.70 6.12 -30.87
N GLY A 704 8.33 7.11 -30.21
CA GLY A 704 8.71 8.37 -30.85
C GLY A 704 7.56 9.32 -31.14
N PHE A 705 6.41 9.16 -30.48
CA PHE A 705 5.32 10.13 -30.60
C PHE A 705 5.75 11.51 -30.11
N ARG A 706 5.34 12.54 -30.84
CA ARG A 706 5.58 13.93 -30.43
C ARG A 706 4.78 14.24 -29.18
N TRP A 707 5.48 14.82 -28.21
CA TRP A 707 4.95 15.09 -26.88
C TRP A 707 4.70 16.58 -26.71
N ASP A 708 3.46 16.96 -26.48
CA ASP A 708 3.04 18.34 -26.26
C ASP A 708 2.19 18.38 -24.99
N TRP A 709 2.75 18.94 -23.92
CA TRP A 709 2.10 18.95 -22.61
C TRP A 709 0.86 19.83 -22.57
N ASP A 710 0.85 20.95 -23.30
CA ASP A 710 -0.30 21.84 -23.35
C ASP A 710 -1.45 21.17 -24.10
N PHE A 711 -1.14 20.49 -25.21
CA PHE A 711 -2.12 19.68 -25.94
C PHE A 711 -2.68 18.53 -25.07
N LEU A 712 -1.83 17.86 -24.28
CA LEU A 712 -2.28 16.79 -23.38
C LEU A 712 -3.12 17.31 -22.22
N VAL A 713 -2.78 18.46 -21.65
CA VAL A 713 -3.57 19.12 -20.61
C VAL A 713 -4.93 19.53 -21.18
N GLU A 714 -4.97 20.12 -22.38
CA GLU A 714 -6.22 20.51 -23.01
C GLU A 714 -7.07 19.29 -23.38
N ALA A 715 -6.46 18.24 -23.92
CA ALA A 715 -7.14 16.97 -24.18
C ALA A 715 -7.70 16.34 -22.89
N HIS A 716 -7.00 16.49 -21.76
CA HIS A 716 -7.48 16.03 -20.45
C HIS A 716 -8.65 16.86 -19.92
N ARG A 717 -8.62 18.19 -20.12
CA ARG A 717 -9.72 19.09 -19.75
C ARG A 717 -10.98 18.82 -20.58
N GLU A 718 -10.81 18.62 -21.88
CA GLU A 718 -11.89 18.28 -22.80
C GLU A 718 -12.50 16.90 -22.45
N LYS A 719 -11.65 15.90 -22.26
CA LYS A 719 -12.06 14.56 -21.82
C LYS A 719 -10.97 13.93 -20.94
N PRO A 720 -11.23 13.76 -19.62
CA PRO A 720 -10.25 13.22 -18.70
C PRO A 720 -9.61 11.91 -19.16
N PHE A 721 -8.33 11.76 -18.86
CA PHE A 721 -7.59 10.53 -19.07
C PHE A 721 -7.92 9.55 -17.95
N GLU A 722 -7.86 8.25 -18.26
CA GLU A 722 -8.07 7.21 -17.25
C GLU A 722 -7.03 7.30 -16.12
N PRO A 723 -7.39 6.93 -14.87
CA PRO A 723 -6.47 6.98 -13.72
C PRO A 723 -5.12 6.29 -13.95
N TYR A 724 -5.13 5.14 -14.63
CA TYR A 724 -3.92 4.42 -15.00
C TYR A 724 -3.00 5.23 -15.94
N ILE A 725 -3.59 5.88 -16.95
CA ILE A 725 -2.85 6.76 -17.86
C ILE A 725 -2.30 7.96 -17.10
N LEU A 726 -3.08 8.57 -16.21
CA LEU A 726 -2.62 9.68 -15.35
C LEU A 726 -1.45 9.25 -14.45
N HIS A 727 -1.51 8.05 -13.86
CA HIS A 727 -0.42 7.48 -13.07
C HIS A 727 0.86 7.33 -13.90
N LEU A 728 0.75 6.81 -15.12
CA LEU A 728 1.90 6.67 -16.01
C LEU A 728 2.42 8.02 -16.51
N LEU A 729 1.54 8.97 -16.81
CA LEU A 729 1.90 10.34 -17.22
C LEU A 729 2.64 11.06 -16.09
N ARG A 730 2.21 10.89 -14.83
CA ARG A 730 2.89 11.46 -13.66
C ARG A 730 4.35 11.06 -13.58
N ALA A 731 4.69 9.83 -13.99
CA ALA A 731 6.05 9.31 -13.97
C ALA A 731 6.93 9.84 -15.11
N LEU A 732 6.38 10.59 -16.07
CA LEU A 732 7.15 11.14 -17.18
C LEU A 732 7.81 12.49 -16.81
N PRO A 733 9.07 12.71 -17.21
CA PRO A 733 9.73 14.00 -17.08
C PRO A 733 8.92 15.13 -17.70
N GLY A 734 8.79 16.25 -16.98
CA GLY A 734 8.08 17.44 -17.45
C GLY A 734 6.56 17.40 -17.32
N CYS A 735 5.97 16.33 -16.77
CA CYS A 735 4.51 16.23 -16.61
C CYS A 735 3.92 17.42 -15.81
N PRO A 736 2.95 18.17 -16.35
CA PRO A 736 2.30 19.29 -15.66
C PRO A 736 1.61 18.86 -14.37
N GLU A 737 1.62 19.73 -13.36
CA GLU A 737 1.05 19.38 -12.05
C GLU A 737 -0.45 19.11 -12.13
N LEU A 738 -1.19 19.77 -13.03
CA LEU A 738 -2.61 19.47 -13.24
C LEU A 738 -2.85 17.97 -13.45
N LEU A 739 -1.99 17.31 -14.24
CA LEU A 739 -2.08 15.88 -14.50
C LEU A 739 -1.52 15.04 -13.34
N ARG A 740 -0.46 15.50 -12.65
CA ARG A 740 0.06 14.83 -11.45
C ARG A 740 -0.94 14.82 -10.30
N ASP A 741 -1.58 15.96 -10.05
CA ASP A 741 -2.64 16.13 -9.06
C ASP A 741 -3.88 15.35 -9.45
N ALA A 742 -4.25 15.34 -10.74
CA ALA A 742 -5.32 14.48 -11.23
C ALA A 742 -5.00 13.00 -10.96
N ALA A 743 -3.76 12.56 -11.16
CA ALA A 743 -3.33 11.19 -10.83
C ALA A 743 -3.41 10.89 -9.33
N LEU A 744 -3.01 11.84 -8.47
CA LEU A 744 -3.07 11.70 -7.01
C LEU A 744 -4.53 11.70 -6.50
N ARG A 745 -5.38 12.59 -7.00
CA ARG A 745 -6.82 12.65 -6.67
C ARG A 745 -7.59 11.44 -7.17
N ALA A 746 -7.20 10.90 -8.33
CA ALA A 746 -7.79 9.69 -8.88
C ALA A 746 -7.51 8.44 -8.03
N GLY A 747 -6.67 8.55 -6.98
CA GLY A 747 -6.52 7.50 -5.97
C GLY A 747 -5.89 6.22 -6.49
N SER A 748 -5.02 6.31 -7.50
CA SER A 748 -4.34 5.14 -8.05
C SER A 748 -3.27 4.63 -7.08
N ASP A 749 -3.66 3.68 -6.23
CA ASP A 749 -2.81 2.51 -5.99
C ASP A 749 -2.41 1.93 -7.35
N ALA A 750 -1.17 1.44 -7.46
CA ALA A 750 -0.57 0.94 -8.70
C ALA A 750 -1.20 -0.37 -9.22
N THR A 751 -2.47 -0.64 -8.90
CA THR A 751 -3.19 -1.91 -9.08
C THR A 751 -4.34 -1.84 -10.08
N ALA A 752 -4.49 -0.76 -10.85
CA ALA A 752 -5.49 -0.71 -11.93
C ALA A 752 -5.31 -1.93 -12.87
N PRO A 753 -6.36 -2.74 -13.09
CA PRO A 753 -6.23 -4.00 -13.81
C PRO A 753 -5.88 -3.75 -15.28
N VAL A 754 -4.93 -4.51 -15.82
CA VAL A 754 -4.62 -4.52 -17.25
C VAL A 754 -5.81 -5.13 -18.00
N LEU A 755 -6.61 -4.29 -18.66
CA LEU A 755 -7.78 -4.73 -19.43
C LEU A 755 -7.36 -5.55 -20.65
N THR A 756 -8.08 -6.64 -20.92
CA THR A 756 -7.93 -7.41 -22.17
C THR A 756 -8.43 -6.62 -23.37
N THR A 757 -8.00 -6.98 -24.59
CA THR A 757 -8.46 -6.34 -25.83
C THR A 757 -9.99 -6.34 -25.99
N ALA A 758 -10.67 -7.38 -25.51
CA ALA A 758 -12.13 -7.46 -25.54
C ALA A 758 -12.79 -6.46 -24.60
N GLU A 759 -12.20 -6.25 -23.43
CA GLU A 759 -12.70 -5.32 -22.40
C GLU A 759 -12.45 -3.87 -22.79
N GLN A 760 -11.29 -3.58 -23.38
CA GLN A 760 -11.01 -2.28 -23.98
C GLN A 760 -12.03 -1.93 -25.08
N ARG A 761 -12.47 -2.91 -25.88
CA ARG A 761 -13.52 -2.71 -26.89
C ARG A 761 -14.90 -2.45 -26.27
N ALA A 762 -15.24 -3.16 -25.19
CA ALA A 762 -16.49 -2.97 -24.46
C ALA A 762 -16.54 -1.56 -23.82
N HIS A 763 -15.47 -1.16 -23.14
CA HIS A 763 -15.34 0.19 -22.58
C HIS A 763 -15.43 1.26 -23.66
N LYS A 764 -14.71 1.11 -24.77
CA LYS A 764 -14.79 2.04 -25.90
C LYS A 764 -16.20 2.11 -26.52
N ALA A 765 -16.95 1.02 -26.51
CA ALA A 765 -18.32 1.01 -27.01
C ALA A 765 -19.26 1.84 -26.13
N LEU A 766 -19.13 1.75 -24.81
CA LEU A 766 -19.85 2.61 -23.85
C LEU A 766 -19.48 4.08 -24.04
N ALA A 767 -18.17 4.37 -24.08
CA ALA A 767 -17.66 5.72 -24.35
C ALA A 767 -18.06 6.27 -25.75
N GLY A 768 -18.45 5.39 -26.67
CA GLY A 768 -18.95 5.71 -28.00
C GLY A 768 -20.48 5.85 -28.07
N GLY A 769 -21.18 5.85 -26.93
CA GLY A 769 -22.61 6.06 -26.83
C GLY A 769 -23.48 4.82 -27.05
N LYS A 770 -22.91 3.61 -27.10
CA LYS A 770 -23.74 2.39 -27.08
C LYS A 770 -24.42 2.25 -25.73
N THR A 771 -25.64 1.71 -25.73
CA THR A 771 -26.37 1.50 -24.49
C THR A 771 -25.63 0.49 -23.60
N PRO A 772 -25.62 0.69 -22.28
CA PRO A 772 -25.09 -0.29 -21.33
C PRO A 772 -25.63 -1.70 -21.52
N ALA A 773 -26.93 -1.83 -21.80
CA ALA A 773 -27.59 -3.10 -22.04
C ALA A 773 -26.99 -3.85 -23.24
N ASP A 774 -26.75 -3.17 -24.37
CA ASP A 774 -26.17 -3.79 -25.57
C ASP A 774 -24.74 -4.27 -25.35
N VAL A 775 -23.97 -3.55 -24.52
CA VAL A 775 -22.57 -3.88 -24.23
C VAL A 775 -22.50 -5.04 -23.25
N LEU A 776 -23.25 -4.97 -22.15
CA LEU A 776 -23.26 -6.01 -21.11
C LEU A 776 -23.87 -7.32 -21.63
N ALA A 777 -24.86 -7.29 -22.53
CA ALA A 777 -25.38 -8.50 -23.17
C ALA A 777 -24.29 -9.30 -23.89
N LYS A 778 -23.28 -8.63 -24.46
CA LYS A 778 -22.19 -9.25 -25.24
C LYS A 778 -20.95 -9.57 -24.43
N ARG A 779 -20.81 -9.01 -23.22
CA ARG A 779 -19.60 -9.17 -22.41
C ARG A 779 -19.96 -9.32 -20.94
N PRO A 780 -19.54 -10.43 -20.30
CA PRO A 780 -19.85 -10.63 -18.90
C PRO A 780 -19.14 -9.60 -18.01
N VAL A 781 -19.76 -9.34 -16.86
CA VAL A 781 -19.20 -8.59 -15.75
C VAL A 781 -17.99 -9.33 -15.22
N ALA A 782 -16.88 -8.59 -15.10
CA ALA A 782 -15.62 -9.04 -14.52
C ALA A 782 -14.86 -7.81 -14.00
N ALA A 783 -13.55 -7.94 -13.74
CA ALA A 783 -12.71 -6.85 -13.22
C ALA A 783 -12.76 -5.55 -14.05
N TRP A 784 -13.07 -5.64 -15.35
CA TRP A 784 -13.18 -4.45 -16.22
C TRP A 784 -14.35 -3.54 -15.87
N VAL A 785 -15.47 -4.09 -15.39
CA VAL A 785 -16.68 -3.31 -15.07
C VAL A 785 -16.38 -2.36 -13.92
N GLU A 786 -15.63 -2.81 -12.92
CA GLU A 786 -15.22 -1.97 -11.81
C GLU A 786 -14.47 -0.74 -12.34
N HIS A 787 -13.47 -0.92 -13.19
CA HIS A 787 -12.72 0.18 -13.81
C HIS A 787 -13.64 1.16 -14.57
N VAL A 788 -14.61 0.66 -15.34
CA VAL A 788 -15.50 1.52 -16.14
C VAL A 788 -16.52 2.27 -15.27
N VAL A 789 -17.03 1.64 -14.21
CA VAL A 789 -17.84 2.30 -13.18
C VAL A 789 -17.03 3.39 -12.49
N GLN A 790 -15.76 3.12 -12.18
CA GLN A 790 -14.85 4.11 -11.59
C GLN A 790 -14.61 5.32 -12.50
N CYS A 791 -14.60 5.11 -13.82
CA CYS A 791 -14.49 6.18 -14.81
C CYS A 791 -15.79 6.95 -15.04
N GLY A 792 -16.94 6.46 -14.55
CA GLY A 792 -18.25 7.08 -14.74
C GLY A 792 -18.89 6.82 -16.11
N ASP A 793 -18.29 5.96 -16.94
CA ASP A 793 -18.80 5.59 -18.27
C ASP A 793 -19.90 4.52 -18.21
N LEU A 794 -20.13 3.93 -17.04
CA LEU A 794 -21.15 2.93 -16.77
C LEU A 794 -21.72 3.17 -15.38
N LEU A 795 -23.04 3.30 -15.24
CA LEU A 795 -23.66 3.46 -13.93
C LEU A 795 -23.78 2.10 -13.24
N PRO A 796 -23.57 2.01 -11.92
CA PRO A 796 -23.80 0.78 -11.18
C PRO A 796 -25.18 0.16 -11.44
N VAL A 797 -26.24 0.99 -11.51
CA VAL A 797 -27.61 0.51 -11.77
C VAL A 797 -27.77 -0.17 -13.14
N ASP A 798 -26.98 0.21 -14.14
CA ASP A 798 -27.00 -0.46 -15.45
C ASP A 798 -26.36 -1.85 -15.37
N VAL A 799 -25.30 -1.99 -14.56
CA VAL A 799 -24.68 -3.29 -14.25
C VAL A 799 -25.69 -4.19 -13.55
N LEU A 800 -26.48 -3.65 -12.61
CA LEU A 800 -27.53 -4.41 -11.93
C LEU A 800 -28.59 -4.93 -12.91
N ARG A 801 -29.05 -4.08 -13.83
CA ARG A 801 -30.14 -4.40 -14.76
C ARG A 801 -29.74 -5.35 -15.87
N SER A 802 -28.53 -5.22 -16.41
CA SER A 802 -28.13 -5.91 -17.63
C SER A 802 -26.82 -6.69 -17.52
N GLY A 803 -26.10 -6.58 -16.41
CA GLY A 803 -24.87 -7.30 -16.17
C GLY A 803 -25.12 -8.78 -15.91
N HIS A 804 -24.33 -9.62 -16.55
CA HIS A 804 -24.30 -11.07 -16.34
C HIS A 804 -22.86 -11.55 -16.16
N PRO A 805 -22.58 -12.63 -15.39
CA PRO A 805 -23.54 -13.35 -14.57
C PRO A 805 -23.97 -12.52 -13.35
N ALA A 806 -25.18 -12.77 -12.84
CA ALA A 806 -25.81 -12.04 -11.74
C ALA A 806 -24.90 -11.91 -10.51
N ARG A 807 -24.12 -12.96 -10.21
CA ARG A 807 -23.13 -12.98 -9.14
C ARG A 807 -22.11 -11.85 -9.26
N GLU A 808 -21.52 -11.67 -10.42
CA GLU A 808 -20.48 -10.66 -10.64
C GLU A 808 -21.09 -9.25 -10.65
N ALA A 809 -22.29 -9.09 -11.23
CA ALA A 809 -23.04 -7.83 -11.18
C ALA A 809 -23.35 -7.38 -9.74
N LEU A 810 -23.71 -8.33 -8.87
CA LEU A 810 -23.94 -8.10 -7.45
C LEU A 810 -22.66 -7.97 -6.61
N SER A 811 -21.47 -8.16 -7.20
CA SER A 811 -20.18 -8.16 -6.47
C SER A 811 -19.34 -6.91 -6.68
N ILE A 812 -19.74 -5.97 -7.55
CA ILE A 812 -18.99 -4.72 -7.83
C ILE A 812 -18.75 -3.90 -6.55
N ASP A 813 -17.61 -3.27 -6.36
CA ASP A 813 -17.31 -2.63 -5.07
C ASP A 813 -17.96 -1.24 -4.96
N ARG A 814 -18.01 -0.49 -6.07
CA ARG A 814 -18.66 0.83 -6.13
C ARG A 814 -20.15 0.74 -6.46
N VAL A 815 -20.98 0.93 -5.44
CA VAL A 815 -22.44 1.07 -5.57
C VAL A 815 -22.91 2.41 -5.02
N ASP A 816 -23.84 3.05 -5.73
CA ASP A 816 -24.50 4.29 -5.35
C ASP A 816 -25.90 4.02 -4.75
N ASP A 817 -26.60 5.09 -4.36
CA ASP A 817 -27.95 4.95 -3.79
C ASP A 817 -28.98 4.49 -4.83
N THR A 818 -28.81 4.86 -6.10
CA THR A 818 -29.70 4.41 -7.19
C THR A 818 -29.63 2.90 -7.38
N PHE A 819 -28.44 2.31 -7.38
CA PHE A 819 -28.24 0.87 -7.38
C PHE A 819 -28.97 0.21 -6.20
N ARG A 820 -28.80 0.76 -4.99
CA ARG A 820 -29.40 0.20 -3.77
C ARG A 820 -30.92 0.27 -3.82
N THR A 821 -31.49 1.39 -4.24
CA THR A 821 -32.94 1.56 -4.38
C THR A 821 -33.53 0.61 -5.42
N GLU A 822 -32.87 0.47 -6.58
CA GLU A 822 -33.33 -0.45 -7.62
C GLU A 822 -33.24 -1.91 -7.15
N LEU A 823 -32.13 -2.29 -6.51
CA LEU A 823 -31.98 -3.65 -5.97
C LEU A 823 -33.03 -3.93 -4.89
N ALA A 824 -33.29 -2.98 -3.99
CA ALA A 824 -34.33 -3.10 -2.98
C ALA A 824 -35.72 -3.26 -3.61
N ALA A 825 -36.03 -2.51 -4.67
CA ALA A 825 -37.29 -2.66 -5.39
C ALA A 825 -37.43 -4.03 -6.08
N LEU A 826 -36.35 -4.57 -6.65
CA LEU A 826 -36.34 -5.92 -7.23
C LEU A 826 -36.51 -7.01 -6.17
N VAL A 827 -35.82 -6.87 -5.04
CA VAL A 827 -35.93 -7.79 -3.90
C VAL A 827 -37.34 -7.73 -3.31
N ASP A 828 -37.88 -6.54 -3.09
CA ASP A 828 -39.25 -6.35 -2.59
C ASP A 828 -40.28 -7.01 -3.51
N LYS A 829 -40.19 -6.71 -4.81
CA LYS A 829 -41.12 -7.25 -5.82
C LYS A 829 -41.10 -8.78 -5.92
N HIS A 830 -39.92 -9.40 -5.85
CA HIS A 830 -39.77 -10.82 -6.18
C HIS A 830 -39.58 -11.73 -4.97
N LEU A 831 -39.07 -11.21 -3.85
CA LEU A 831 -38.67 -12.02 -2.69
C LEU A 831 -39.40 -11.65 -1.39
N ALA A 832 -40.00 -10.46 -1.26
CA ALA A 832 -40.63 -10.05 -0.01
C ALA A 832 -41.75 -11.01 0.41
N GLY A 833 -41.66 -11.52 1.64
CA GLY A 833 -42.61 -12.50 2.17
C GLY A 833 -42.55 -13.88 1.51
N ARG A 834 -41.56 -14.16 0.67
CA ARG A 834 -41.40 -15.42 -0.10
C ARG A 834 -40.10 -16.15 0.27
N PRO A 835 -40.03 -16.79 1.44
CA PRO A 835 -38.81 -17.45 1.91
C PRO A 835 -38.31 -18.60 1.02
N ASP A 836 -39.19 -19.29 0.28
CA ASP A 836 -38.77 -20.36 -0.65
C ASP A 836 -38.09 -19.77 -1.90
N ALA A 837 -38.53 -18.61 -2.38
CA ALA A 837 -37.86 -17.88 -3.45
C ALA A 837 -36.45 -17.45 -3.03
N TRP A 838 -36.27 -16.99 -1.79
CA TRP A 838 -34.94 -16.68 -1.24
C TRP A 838 -34.00 -17.89 -1.28
N GLN A 839 -34.48 -19.07 -0.87
CA GLN A 839 -33.68 -20.29 -0.90
C GLN A 839 -33.23 -20.64 -2.32
N LEU A 840 -34.12 -20.52 -3.30
CA LEU A 840 -33.81 -20.75 -4.71
C LEU A 840 -32.80 -19.73 -5.26
N VAL A 841 -32.95 -18.44 -4.95
CA VAL A 841 -31.97 -17.41 -5.35
C VAL A 841 -30.57 -17.78 -4.85
N LEU A 842 -30.44 -18.12 -3.57
CA LEU A 842 -29.14 -18.45 -2.98
C LEU A 842 -28.54 -19.74 -3.54
N ALA A 843 -29.37 -20.72 -3.87
CA ALA A 843 -28.92 -21.97 -4.49
C ALA A 843 -28.46 -21.76 -5.95
N MET A 844 -29.15 -20.89 -6.70
CA MET A 844 -28.87 -20.66 -8.12
C MET A 844 -27.72 -19.65 -8.35
N LEU A 845 -27.56 -18.67 -7.46
CA LEU A 845 -26.63 -17.53 -7.63
C LEU A 845 -25.19 -17.91 -8.03
N PRO A 846 -24.54 -18.96 -7.47
CA PRO A 846 -23.16 -19.29 -7.83
C PRO A 846 -22.93 -19.56 -9.32
N ASP A 847 -23.93 -20.17 -9.98
CA ASP A 847 -23.84 -20.68 -11.35
C ASP A 847 -24.85 -20.02 -12.31
N PHE A 848 -25.65 -19.05 -11.84
CA PHE A 848 -26.65 -18.39 -12.67
C PHE A 848 -26.01 -17.45 -13.70
N ALA A 849 -26.07 -17.86 -14.96
CA ALA A 849 -25.46 -17.15 -16.07
C ALA A 849 -26.21 -15.89 -16.52
N GLY A 850 -27.47 -15.69 -16.09
CA GLY A 850 -28.30 -14.54 -16.47
C GLY A 850 -28.05 -13.30 -15.62
N THR A 851 -28.93 -12.31 -15.77
CA THR A 851 -28.92 -11.03 -15.05
C THR A 851 -29.55 -11.14 -13.65
N VAL A 852 -29.38 -10.10 -12.81
CA VAL A 852 -30.00 -10.06 -11.47
C VAL A 852 -31.53 -10.08 -11.54
N PRO A 853 -32.22 -9.27 -12.37
CA PRO A 853 -33.66 -9.35 -12.49
C PRO A 853 -34.15 -10.74 -12.92
N GLU A 854 -33.46 -11.38 -13.89
CA GLU A 854 -33.80 -12.73 -14.36
C GLU A 854 -33.64 -13.77 -13.26
N LEU A 855 -32.57 -13.70 -12.45
CA LEU A 855 -32.38 -14.59 -11.31
C LEU A 855 -33.55 -14.47 -10.32
N LEU A 856 -33.88 -13.24 -9.93
CA LEU A 856 -34.94 -12.97 -8.95
C LEU A 856 -36.32 -13.38 -9.45
N SER A 857 -36.65 -13.07 -10.71
CA SER A 857 -37.92 -13.47 -11.31
C SER A 857 -38.04 -14.99 -11.47
N THR A 858 -36.95 -15.67 -11.87
CA THR A 858 -36.94 -17.13 -12.06
C THR A 858 -37.15 -17.84 -10.72
N ALA A 859 -36.47 -17.39 -9.67
CA ALA A 859 -36.64 -17.96 -8.34
C ALA A 859 -38.04 -17.70 -7.77
N ALA A 860 -38.62 -16.52 -8.01
CA ALA A 860 -39.99 -16.21 -7.59
C ALA A 860 -41.02 -17.10 -8.28
N LEU A 861 -40.91 -17.31 -9.60
CA LEU A 861 -41.80 -18.18 -10.37
C LEU A 861 -41.66 -19.66 -10.01
N ALA A 862 -40.45 -20.09 -9.64
CA ALA A 862 -40.20 -21.48 -9.23
C ALA A 862 -40.64 -21.79 -7.78
N ALA A 863 -40.91 -20.76 -6.98
CA ALA A 863 -41.41 -20.88 -5.60
C ALA A 863 -42.95 -20.78 -5.50
N GLU A 864 -43.62 -20.34 -6.58
CA GLU A 864 -45.07 -20.40 -6.76
C GLU A 864 -45.51 -21.81 -7.17
#